data_AF-A0A0C3NSS0-F1
#
_entry.id   AF-A0A0C3NSS0-F1
#
_cell.length_a   1.000
_cell.length_b   1.000
_cell.length_c   1.000
_cell.angle_alpha   90.00
_cell.angle_beta   90.00
_cell.angle_gamma   90.00
#
_symmetry.space_group_name_H-M   'P 1'
#
loop_
_entity.id
_entity.type
_entity.pdbx_description
1 polymer ?
#
loop_
_entity_poly.entity_id
_entity_poly.type
_entity_poly.pdbx_seq_one_letter_code
_entity_poly.pdbx_strand_id
1 'polypeptide(L)'
;MCVGENNALHTIAYLNAQLQSLWGISSECVESRGTNMKPEPTHRYSFALAEWHFGRHRPDLQASVEDMMFHARFDAPRLDFLCNHEALFKINIADGHFNLDYSSASDESMANREQNRVITPSSTFTFRVPFQVTGIKGRDLKIGNGETTVGMVVLDLRSATLNKVEPELGSGRQAIETYLQNYLSLLQSAGHHVLFSLPNFGENTDAASRPHGPYLDFSQIAYKLLGLEDVHNVSIQHINRYLSVAWLNALILANKQPLNHPAVSLAEYRSTWAPQDDDLYFSINFGAPYVDALCNDEILIYLVLDDVRFYETGDFDTRAPFKAYSNWKIAVLMNLIHEEEGDGNIKRCRLDLASALFMPQFSEFDGRRFDDGEEDARYMNHMIDFISGEYLNFLENGQHHVIYHHDARSPGSSTIYDQVKHHEDLGLVDEIEWPSSKANEAHDLTDSKATVWNDIAQHSDMCGYDQITALSQLSINRQFRSAWSEQQSITSMTADKMLTRWGYQDRFAAIFEPLTIRLRPDGRAIVFINLVEGFLKPLENSLPNADHEKYAFTGWQVAFAVDLKMRDHVALSDASPEWLERFAQSAAHKQHGSNPDTKFEHLCLDFDRVEFLHEASRFEGLFTPTSSRSMNKVLAVVTYLRDRYLKRFAQLGHHVLYTIPVWKSRTAAPPYGLTSVAFQVHSNTTGSASNLPAAQQSQTSSPVIIFLGMCGGRSLPTSALQLSTDWVAHAGRFWTHGTGGISSAVFLRERLLPLLSAVNAVTTVVPASSTIERDGKWELELNSWAKDAQRTSRNCPFSHVPASNEEGALRYQWDHQEEFNYDQQGNPTASGVRSVSSTSIDYHLSSSTYFLQVAR
;
A
#
# COMPACT_ATOMS: atom_id res chain seq x y z
N MET A 1 6.72 -55.21 -1.44
CA MET A 1 6.27 -53.85 -1.76
C MET A 1 4.87 -53.96 -2.31
N CYS A 2 3.95 -53.12 -1.86
CA CYS A 2 2.59 -53.11 -2.39
C CYS A 2 2.66 -52.54 -3.82
N VAL A 3 2.36 -53.39 -4.80
CA VAL A 3 2.46 -53.02 -6.21
C VAL A 3 1.29 -52.11 -6.57
N GLY A 4 1.59 -50.96 -7.17
CA GLY A 4 0.57 -49.97 -7.58
C GLY A 4 0.14 -48.99 -6.50
N GLU A 5 0.64 -49.12 -5.26
CA GLU A 5 0.36 -48.22 -4.15
C GLU A 5 1.55 -47.28 -3.87
N ASN A 6 1.29 -46.16 -3.21
CA ASN A 6 2.33 -45.26 -2.71
C ASN A 6 3.10 -45.94 -1.55
N ASN A 7 4.38 -46.23 -1.77
CA ASN A 7 5.24 -46.93 -0.82
C ASN A 7 6.03 -45.99 0.11
N ALA A 8 5.66 -44.69 0.18
CA ALA A 8 6.35 -43.70 1.02
C ALA A 8 6.44 -44.13 2.49
N LEU A 9 5.34 -44.57 3.11
CA LEU A 9 5.34 -45.03 4.52
C LEU A 9 6.30 -46.20 4.78
N HIS A 10 6.34 -47.18 3.87
CA HIS A 10 7.26 -48.31 3.97
C HIS A 10 8.72 -47.86 3.82
N THR A 11 8.98 -46.89 2.94
CA THR A 11 10.29 -46.28 2.77
C THR A 11 10.72 -45.55 4.03
N ILE A 12 9.85 -44.76 4.65
CA ILE A 12 10.13 -44.09 5.95
C ILE A 12 10.50 -45.11 7.02
N ALA A 13 9.73 -46.19 7.16
CA ALA A 13 10.03 -47.24 8.13
C ALA A 13 11.40 -47.89 7.87
N TYR A 14 11.74 -48.14 6.60
CA TYR A 14 13.02 -48.72 6.20
C TYR A 14 14.21 -47.77 6.43
N LEU A 15 14.05 -46.48 6.14
CA LEU A 15 15.08 -45.45 6.39
C LEU A 15 15.35 -45.30 7.90
N ASN A 16 14.29 -45.29 8.72
CA ASN A 16 14.44 -45.25 10.18
C ASN A 16 15.08 -46.51 10.75
N ALA A 17 14.80 -47.69 10.19
CA ALA A 17 15.46 -48.93 10.60
C ALA A 17 16.98 -48.91 10.30
N GLN A 18 17.39 -48.29 9.18
CA GLN A 18 18.81 -48.06 8.88
C GLN A 18 19.45 -47.11 9.88
N LEU A 19 18.83 -45.96 10.16
CA LEU A 19 19.33 -45.01 11.17
C LEU A 19 19.46 -45.65 12.54
N GLN A 20 18.46 -46.42 12.97
CA GLN A 20 18.48 -47.18 14.22
C GLN A 20 19.65 -48.16 14.28
N SER A 21 19.93 -48.86 13.18
CA SER A 21 21.03 -49.82 13.10
C SER A 21 22.40 -49.12 13.13
N LEU A 22 22.56 -48.02 12.39
CA LEU A 22 23.79 -47.22 12.39
C LEU A 22 24.06 -46.57 13.75
N TRP A 23 23.02 -46.10 14.43
CA TRP A 23 23.09 -45.63 15.81
C TRP A 23 23.52 -46.75 16.75
N GLY A 24 22.91 -47.95 16.65
CA GLY A 24 23.28 -49.11 17.48
C GLY A 24 24.76 -49.47 17.37
N ILE A 25 25.30 -49.52 16.14
CA ILE A 25 26.73 -49.73 15.90
C ILE A 25 27.58 -48.63 16.54
N SER A 26 27.14 -47.37 16.44
CA SER A 26 27.86 -46.23 17.05
C SER A 26 27.85 -46.31 18.58
N SER A 27 26.72 -46.70 19.18
CA SER A 27 26.58 -46.90 20.62
C SER A 27 27.48 -48.02 21.15
N GLU A 28 27.55 -49.17 20.45
CA GLU A 28 28.48 -50.26 20.79
C GLU A 28 29.95 -49.79 20.70
N CYS A 29 30.27 -48.94 19.74
CA CYS A 29 31.60 -48.34 19.63
C CYS A 29 31.92 -47.44 20.85
N VAL A 30 30.97 -46.60 21.29
CA VAL A 30 31.10 -45.78 22.51
C VAL A 30 31.37 -46.67 23.73
N GLU A 31 30.54 -47.70 23.95
CA GLU A 31 30.61 -48.58 25.11
C GLU A 31 31.93 -49.36 25.18
N SER A 32 32.40 -49.89 24.05
CA SER A 32 33.63 -50.68 23.99
C SER A 32 34.91 -49.87 24.26
N ARG A 33 34.87 -48.53 24.11
CA ARG A 33 36.02 -47.64 24.33
C ARG A 33 35.97 -46.83 25.62
N GLY A 34 34.84 -46.83 26.33
CA GLY A 34 34.72 -46.71 27.80
C GLY A 34 35.46 -45.59 28.54
N THR A 35 35.81 -44.46 27.92
CA THR A 35 36.68 -43.46 28.57
C THR A 35 36.02 -42.12 28.92
N ASN A 36 34.76 -41.84 28.51
CA ASN A 36 34.11 -40.52 28.65
C ASN A 36 35.02 -39.34 28.20
N MET A 37 35.96 -39.63 27.30
CA MET A 37 36.92 -38.69 26.76
C MET A 37 36.60 -38.45 25.30
N LYS A 38 36.75 -37.19 24.84
CA LYS A 38 36.70 -36.83 23.42
C LYS A 38 37.51 -37.84 22.59
N PRO A 39 36.90 -38.52 21.61
CA PRO A 39 37.59 -39.53 20.82
C PRO A 39 38.67 -38.89 19.95
N GLU A 40 39.69 -39.68 19.59
CA GLU A 40 40.68 -39.23 18.61
C GLU A 40 39.99 -38.84 17.29
N PRO A 41 40.51 -37.82 16.56
CA PRO A 41 39.92 -37.36 15.31
C PRO A 41 39.68 -38.46 14.26
N THR A 42 40.50 -39.51 14.27
CA THR A 42 40.40 -40.68 13.39
C THR A 42 39.14 -41.52 13.62
N HIS A 43 38.58 -41.48 14.83
CA HIS A 43 37.44 -42.30 15.22
C HIS A 43 36.14 -41.51 15.38
N ARG A 44 36.19 -40.17 15.30
CA ARG A 44 35.04 -39.29 15.56
C ARG A 44 33.78 -39.65 14.76
N TYR A 45 33.93 -40.15 13.53
CA TYR A 45 32.79 -40.54 12.69
C TYR A 45 32.10 -41.81 13.18
N SER A 46 32.83 -42.76 13.78
CA SER A 46 32.27 -44.00 14.31
C SER A 46 31.41 -43.79 15.57
N PHE A 47 31.57 -42.65 16.24
CA PHE A 47 30.79 -42.29 17.43
C PHE A 47 29.65 -41.33 17.12
N ALA A 48 29.70 -40.66 15.97
CA ALA A 48 28.96 -39.42 15.73
C ALA A 48 27.46 -39.55 15.96
N LEU A 49 26.82 -40.67 15.59
CA LEU A 49 25.38 -40.85 15.79
C LEU A 49 24.97 -41.06 17.26
N ALA A 50 25.87 -41.55 18.12
CA ALA A 50 25.57 -41.88 19.52
C ALA A 50 26.07 -40.82 20.49
N GLU A 51 27.21 -40.21 20.22
CA GLU A 51 27.83 -39.23 21.11
C GLU A 51 28.69 -38.22 20.33
N TRP A 52 28.60 -36.94 20.72
CA TRP A 52 29.42 -35.88 20.13
C TRP A 52 30.04 -34.98 21.21
N HIS A 53 31.31 -34.64 20.97
CA HIS A 53 32.12 -33.76 21.79
C HIS A 53 32.65 -32.63 20.92
N PHE A 54 32.49 -31.39 21.36
CA PHE A 54 33.00 -30.20 20.68
C PHE A 54 33.80 -29.33 21.64
N GLY A 55 35.00 -28.93 21.23
CA GLY A 55 35.95 -28.20 22.07
C GLY A 55 37.06 -29.11 22.62
N ARG A 56 37.81 -28.61 23.60
CA ARG A 56 39.06 -29.23 24.06
C ARG A 56 39.16 -29.33 25.59
N HIS A 57 39.77 -30.42 26.06
CA HIS A 57 40.13 -30.62 27.47
C HIS A 57 41.22 -29.65 27.94
N ARG A 58 41.19 -29.28 29.22
CA ARG A 58 42.24 -28.46 29.83
C ARG A 58 43.55 -29.26 29.95
N PRO A 59 44.71 -28.70 29.56
CA PRO A 59 45.99 -29.43 29.50
C PRO A 59 46.57 -29.85 30.85
N ASP A 60 46.20 -29.19 31.94
CA ASP A 60 46.84 -29.37 33.27
C ASP A 60 45.91 -30.01 34.33
N LEU A 61 44.75 -30.52 33.93
CA LEU A 61 43.74 -31.11 34.81
C LEU A 61 43.29 -32.48 34.29
N GLN A 62 42.66 -33.28 35.16
CA GLN A 62 42.00 -34.52 34.74
C GLN A 62 40.91 -34.18 33.71
N ALA A 63 41.02 -34.78 32.52
CA ALA A 63 40.09 -34.58 31.42
C ALA A 63 38.63 -34.76 31.89
N SER A 64 37.81 -33.73 31.68
CA SER A 64 36.40 -33.70 32.08
C SER A 64 35.54 -33.28 30.91
N VAL A 65 34.38 -33.93 30.78
CA VAL A 65 33.36 -33.56 29.79
C VAL A 65 32.93 -32.10 29.98
N GLU A 66 32.91 -31.60 31.22
CA GLU A 66 32.57 -30.20 31.53
C GLU A 66 33.52 -29.17 30.88
N ASP A 67 34.73 -29.58 30.48
CA ASP A 67 35.67 -28.70 29.77
C ASP A 67 35.32 -28.52 28.29
N MET A 68 34.38 -29.31 27.76
CA MET A 68 33.88 -29.23 26.38
C MET A 68 32.88 -28.10 26.20
N MET A 69 32.95 -27.40 25.06
CA MET A 69 31.98 -26.38 24.64
C MET A 69 30.59 -26.98 24.42
N PHE A 70 30.55 -28.22 23.94
CA PHE A 70 29.32 -29.00 23.81
C PHE A 70 29.62 -30.48 24.01
N HIS A 71 28.74 -31.15 24.72
CA HIS A 71 28.69 -32.61 24.82
C HIS A 71 27.24 -33.05 24.79
N ALA A 72 26.94 -34.09 24.02
CA ALA A 72 25.65 -34.74 24.08
C ALA A 72 25.77 -36.22 23.74
N ARG A 73 24.95 -37.00 24.44
CA ARG A 73 24.62 -38.38 24.09
C ARG A 73 23.24 -38.38 23.45
N PHE A 74 23.14 -39.03 22.30
CA PHE A 74 21.94 -39.03 21.48
C PHE A 74 21.23 -40.38 21.54
N ASP A 75 19.90 -40.34 21.58
CA ASP A 75 19.13 -41.51 21.18
C ASP A 75 19.14 -41.65 19.65
N ALA A 76 18.66 -42.79 19.15
CA ALA A 76 18.58 -43.02 17.72
C ALA A 76 17.80 -41.89 17.02
N PRO A 77 18.39 -41.24 16.00
CA PRO A 77 17.70 -40.18 15.29
C PRO A 77 16.54 -40.75 14.48
N ARG A 78 15.51 -39.93 14.30
CA ARG A 78 14.31 -40.30 13.54
C ARG A 78 14.10 -39.37 12.37
N LEU A 79 13.69 -39.94 11.25
CA LEU A 79 13.36 -39.24 10.01
C LEU A 79 11.88 -39.40 9.73
N ASP A 80 11.14 -38.30 9.67
CA ASP A 80 9.80 -38.25 9.09
C ASP A 80 9.87 -37.38 7.82
N PHE A 81 8.88 -37.43 6.92
CA PHE A 81 8.87 -36.64 5.69
C PHE A 81 7.68 -35.69 5.68
N LEU A 82 7.93 -34.45 5.26
CA LEU A 82 6.90 -33.43 5.12
C LEU A 82 6.32 -33.45 3.71
N CYS A 83 7.21 -33.59 2.73
CA CYS A 83 6.91 -33.60 1.30
C CYS A 83 8.04 -34.32 0.53
N ASN A 84 8.01 -34.25 -0.80
CA ASN A 84 9.05 -34.79 -1.66
C ASN A 84 10.37 -33.99 -1.66
N HIS A 85 10.41 -32.83 -1.00
CA HIS A 85 11.56 -31.91 -0.99
C HIS A 85 12.23 -31.79 0.38
N GLU A 86 11.45 -31.89 1.46
CA GLU A 86 11.92 -31.69 2.83
C GLU A 86 11.50 -32.84 3.76
N ALA A 87 12.46 -33.23 4.60
CA ALA A 87 12.27 -34.20 5.67
C ALA A 87 12.41 -33.52 7.04
N LEU A 88 11.79 -34.12 8.06
CA LEU A 88 11.92 -33.74 9.45
C LEU A 88 12.91 -34.69 10.12
N PHE A 89 14.13 -34.20 10.37
CA PHE A 89 15.17 -34.93 11.08
C PHE A 89 15.12 -34.60 12.57
N LYS A 90 14.77 -35.60 13.38
CA LYS A 90 14.60 -35.48 14.83
C LYS A 90 15.83 -36.02 15.53
N ILE A 91 16.46 -35.17 16.32
CA ILE A 91 17.59 -35.50 17.20
C ILE A 91 17.06 -35.47 18.62
N ASN A 92 17.22 -36.59 19.33
CA ASN A 92 16.85 -36.71 20.72
C ASN A 92 18.12 -36.76 21.56
N ILE A 93 18.22 -35.88 22.56
CA ILE A 93 19.38 -35.82 23.46
C ILE A 93 19.00 -36.50 24.78
N ALA A 94 19.68 -37.60 25.08
CA ALA A 94 19.50 -38.35 26.32
C ALA A 94 20.09 -37.60 27.51
N ASP A 95 21.31 -37.09 27.36
CA ASP A 95 21.99 -36.23 28.33
C ASP A 95 23.09 -35.41 27.64
N GLY A 96 23.51 -34.31 28.28
CA GLY A 96 24.57 -33.46 27.76
C GLY A 96 24.56 -32.04 28.33
N HIS A 97 25.46 -31.20 27.83
CA HIS A 97 25.49 -29.77 28.13
C HIS A 97 25.97 -28.97 26.92
N PHE A 98 25.65 -27.67 26.91
CA PHE A 98 26.15 -26.71 25.94
C PHE A 98 26.63 -25.43 26.64
N ASN A 99 27.64 -24.79 26.06
CA ASN A 99 28.20 -23.55 26.60
C ASN A 99 27.59 -22.31 25.92
N LEU A 100 27.21 -21.29 26.70
CA LEU A 100 26.61 -20.06 26.16
C LEU A 100 27.59 -19.16 25.38
N ASP A 101 28.91 -19.36 25.47
CA ASP A 101 29.93 -18.59 24.75
C ASP A 101 30.18 -19.16 23.33
N TYR A 102 29.10 -19.38 22.57
CA TYR A 102 29.13 -20.07 21.28
C TYR A 102 29.68 -19.25 20.10
N SER A 103 29.68 -17.92 20.20
CA SER A 103 30.03 -17.00 19.09
C SER A 103 31.48 -17.12 18.59
N SER A 104 32.39 -17.64 19.42
CA SER A 104 33.79 -17.91 19.09
C SER A 104 34.19 -19.36 19.34
N ALA A 105 33.21 -20.26 19.48
CA ALA A 105 33.46 -21.65 19.77
C ALA A 105 34.11 -22.35 18.57
N SER A 106 35.17 -23.09 18.84
CA SER A 106 35.88 -23.93 17.87
C SER A 106 36.18 -25.27 18.53
N ASP A 107 36.63 -26.24 17.73
CA ASP A 107 36.98 -27.57 18.26
C ASP A 107 38.24 -27.54 19.16
N GLU A 108 38.97 -26.42 19.16
CA GLU A 108 40.12 -26.14 20.04
C GLU A 108 39.75 -25.27 21.25
N SER A 109 38.53 -24.74 21.31
CA SER A 109 38.09 -23.86 22.39
C SER A 109 37.82 -24.66 23.67
N MET A 110 38.15 -24.07 24.82
CA MET A 110 37.85 -24.62 26.14
C MET A 110 36.63 -23.94 26.74
N ALA A 111 35.74 -24.71 27.36
CA ALA A 111 34.54 -24.16 27.97
C ALA A 111 34.82 -23.38 29.26
N ASN A 112 34.08 -22.28 29.43
CA ASN A 112 33.86 -21.69 30.73
C ASN A 112 32.76 -22.48 31.45
N ARG A 113 33.12 -23.30 32.44
CA ARG A 113 32.19 -24.19 33.14
C ARG A 113 30.97 -23.47 33.75
N GLU A 114 31.10 -22.21 34.14
CA GLU A 114 29.98 -21.41 34.68
C GLU A 114 28.90 -21.09 33.62
N GLN A 115 29.30 -21.07 32.35
CA GLN A 115 28.43 -20.85 31.19
C GLN A 115 27.87 -22.15 30.61
N ASN A 116 28.25 -23.31 31.16
CA ASN A 116 27.63 -24.57 30.77
C ASN A 116 26.17 -24.60 31.25
N ARG A 117 25.30 -25.08 30.37
CA ARG A 117 23.88 -25.33 30.64
C ARG A 117 23.61 -26.79 30.31
N VAL A 118 23.07 -27.49 31.30
CA VAL A 118 22.66 -28.89 31.15
C VAL A 118 21.48 -28.94 30.18
N ILE A 119 21.52 -29.88 29.23
CA ILE A 119 20.41 -30.15 28.34
C ILE A 119 19.43 -31.04 29.10
N THR A 120 18.16 -30.65 29.14
CA THR A 120 17.13 -31.47 29.77
C THR A 120 17.09 -32.85 29.11
N PRO A 121 17.17 -33.96 29.87
CA PRO A 121 17.07 -35.29 29.30
C PRO A 121 15.81 -35.48 28.47
N SER A 122 15.92 -36.27 27.39
CA SER A 122 14.85 -36.50 26.41
C SER A 122 14.41 -35.25 25.63
N SER A 123 15.27 -34.23 25.53
CA SER A 123 14.99 -33.07 24.67
C SER A 123 15.02 -33.48 23.19
N THR A 124 13.98 -33.10 22.45
CA THR A 124 13.82 -33.37 21.02
C THR A 124 14.04 -32.09 20.21
N PHE A 125 14.93 -32.16 19.23
CA PHE A 125 15.22 -31.10 18.27
C PHE A 125 14.81 -31.57 16.89
N THR A 126 13.85 -30.89 16.27
CA THR A 126 13.35 -31.22 14.93
C THR A 126 13.88 -30.22 13.92
N PHE A 127 14.68 -30.70 12.97
CA PHE A 127 15.20 -29.93 11.85
C PHE A 127 14.41 -30.20 10.58
N ARG A 128 14.14 -29.17 9.79
CA ARG A 128 13.74 -29.30 8.39
C ARG A 128 14.99 -29.47 7.55
N VAL A 129 15.03 -30.54 6.77
CA VAL A 129 16.21 -30.94 6.01
C VAL A 129 15.80 -31.14 4.56
N PRO A 130 16.31 -30.32 3.62
CA PRO A 130 16.13 -30.58 2.21
C PRO A 130 16.75 -31.94 1.83
N PHE A 131 16.14 -32.67 0.90
CA PHE A 131 16.69 -33.93 0.43
C PHE A 131 16.49 -34.14 -1.05
N GLN A 132 17.25 -35.07 -1.61
CA GLN A 132 17.08 -35.52 -2.99
C GLN A 132 17.06 -37.04 -3.03
N VAL A 133 16.21 -37.58 -3.90
CA VAL A 133 16.21 -39.02 -4.22
C VAL A 133 17.09 -39.23 -5.45
N THR A 134 18.18 -39.95 -5.28
CA THR A 134 19.10 -40.33 -6.35
C THR A 134 19.15 -41.86 -6.47
N GLY A 135 19.85 -42.40 -7.46
CA GLY A 135 19.95 -43.85 -7.62
C GLY A 135 21.29 -44.29 -8.18
N ILE A 136 21.80 -45.40 -7.65
CA ILE A 136 22.94 -46.10 -8.25
C ILE A 136 22.38 -47.11 -9.23
N LYS A 137 22.75 -46.94 -10.50
CA LYS A 137 22.42 -47.86 -11.58
C LYS A 137 23.52 -48.90 -11.70
N GLY A 138 23.13 -50.16 -11.65
CA GLY A 138 24.04 -51.31 -11.79
C GLY A 138 23.43 -52.38 -12.69
N ARG A 139 24.30 -53.21 -13.27
CA ARG A 139 23.88 -54.40 -14.03
C ARG A 139 24.68 -55.59 -13.51
N ASP A 140 24.03 -56.42 -12.70
CA ASP A 140 24.60 -57.70 -12.24
C ASP A 140 23.58 -58.81 -12.49
N LEU A 141 23.99 -59.78 -13.33
CA LEU A 141 23.19 -60.96 -13.71
C LEU A 141 22.83 -61.84 -12.50
N LYS A 142 23.49 -61.67 -11.35
CA LYS A 142 23.16 -62.38 -10.10
C LYS A 142 22.01 -61.74 -9.32
N ILE A 143 21.73 -60.45 -9.57
CA ILE A 143 20.73 -59.67 -8.84
C ILE A 143 19.42 -59.59 -9.65
N GLY A 144 19.51 -59.62 -10.99
CA GLY A 144 18.36 -59.72 -11.88
C GLY A 144 18.75 -59.67 -13.36
N ASN A 145 17.76 -59.85 -14.25
CA ASN A 145 17.98 -59.85 -15.70
C ASN A 145 18.03 -58.43 -16.34
N GLY A 146 17.92 -57.36 -15.53
CA GLY A 146 17.77 -55.98 -15.98
C GLY A 146 18.72 -54.96 -15.35
N GLU A 147 18.51 -53.68 -15.67
CA GLU A 147 19.19 -52.54 -15.01
C GLU A 147 18.60 -52.37 -13.60
N THR A 148 19.35 -52.79 -12.59
CA THR A 148 18.95 -52.64 -11.18
C THR A 148 19.26 -51.22 -10.71
N THR A 149 18.27 -50.53 -10.17
CA THR A 149 18.47 -49.20 -9.56
C THR A 149 18.27 -49.31 -8.06
N VAL A 150 19.31 -49.02 -7.29
CA VAL A 150 19.20 -48.85 -5.84
C VAL A 150 18.97 -47.37 -5.57
N GLY A 151 17.75 -47.02 -5.20
CA GLY A 151 17.41 -45.66 -4.80
C GLY A 151 18.12 -45.26 -3.51
N MET A 152 18.48 -43.99 -3.37
CA MET A 152 19.11 -43.41 -2.20
C MET A 152 18.43 -42.08 -1.87
N VAL A 153 18.12 -41.86 -0.60
CA VAL A 153 17.74 -40.56 -0.07
C VAL A 153 18.99 -39.88 0.45
N VAL A 154 19.31 -38.72 -0.11
CA VAL A 154 20.48 -37.91 0.26
C VAL A 154 19.96 -36.66 0.95
N LEU A 155 20.17 -36.59 2.27
CA LEU A 155 19.80 -35.46 3.12
C LEU A 155 20.86 -34.35 3.02
N ASP A 156 20.46 -33.10 2.87
CA ASP A 156 21.37 -31.95 2.96
C ASP A 156 21.36 -31.38 4.39
N LEU A 157 22.06 -32.09 5.29
CA LEU A 157 22.12 -31.74 6.71
C LEU A 157 22.79 -30.38 6.97
N ARG A 158 23.62 -29.87 6.05
CA ARG A 158 24.26 -28.55 6.16
C ARG A 158 23.27 -27.40 6.00
N SER A 159 22.27 -27.58 5.15
CA SER A 159 21.21 -26.60 4.88
C SER A 159 19.99 -26.78 5.81
N ALA A 160 20.10 -27.64 6.82
CA ALA A 160 19.03 -27.91 7.76
C ALA A 160 18.66 -26.66 8.56
N THR A 161 17.37 -26.47 8.86
CA THR A 161 16.87 -25.35 9.67
C THR A 161 16.11 -25.88 10.90
N LEU A 162 16.35 -25.28 12.07
CA LEU A 162 15.72 -25.73 13.30
C LEU A 162 14.24 -25.29 13.33
N ASN A 163 13.33 -26.27 13.27
CA ASN A 163 11.89 -26.03 13.24
C ASN A 163 11.28 -26.01 14.66
N LYS A 164 11.57 -27.05 15.46
CA LYS A 164 10.92 -27.24 16.76
C LYS A 164 11.90 -27.75 17.81
N VAL A 165 11.72 -27.29 19.05
CA VAL A 165 12.43 -27.75 20.25
C VAL A 165 11.39 -28.17 21.30
N GLU A 166 11.55 -29.37 21.86
CA GLU A 166 10.68 -29.89 22.93
C GLU A 166 11.52 -30.46 24.07
N PRO A 167 11.40 -30.00 25.33
CA PRO A 167 10.60 -28.85 25.78
C PRO A 167 11.17 -27.51 25.27
N GLU A 168 10.37 -26.44 25.28
CA GLU A 168 10.83 -25.11 24.87
C GLU A 168 12.05 -24.68 25.70
N LEU A 169 13.14 -24.36 25.00
CA LEU A 169 14.33 -23.79 25.61
C LEU A 169 14.12 -22.30 25.85
N GLY A 170 14.37 -21.84 27.07
CA GLY A 170 14.42 -20.41 27.40
C GLY A 170 15.68 -19.74 26.85
N SER A 171 16.51 -19.15 27.72
CA SER A 171 17.80 -18.58 27.31
C SER A 171 18.75 -19.67 26.82
N GLY A 172 19.25 -19.56 25.58
CA GLY A 172 20.24 -20.49 25.02
C GLY A 172 19.86 -21.18 23.71
N ARG A 173 18.66 -20.92 23.15
CA ARG A 173 18.21 -21.49 21.87
C ARG A 173 19.21 -21.30 20.72
N GLN A 174 19.72 -20.08 20.54
CA GLN A 174 20.71 -19.79 19.49
C GLN A 174 22.04 -20.55 19.68
N ALA A 175 22.47 -20.73 20.93
CA ALA A 175 23.69 -21.45 21.24
C ALA A 175 23.57 -22.92 20.86
N ILE A 176 22.51 -23.59 21.32
CA ILE A 176 22.29 -25.00 21.01
C ILE A 176 22.04 -25.22 19.51
N GLU A 177 21.33 -24.31 18.85
CA GLU A 177 21.10 -24.35 17.40
C GLU A 177 22.43 -24.31 16.65
N THR A 178 23.35 -23.41 17.05
CA THR A 178 24.69 -23.33 16.45
C THR A 178 25.49 -24.63 16.63
N TYR A 179 25.49 -25.22 17.83
CA TYR A 179 26.19 -26.49 18.06
C TYR A 179 25.55 -27.64 17.27
N LEU A 180 24.23 -27.75 17.26
CA LEU A 180 23.54 -28.79 16.51
C LEU A 180 23.71 -28.62 14.99
N GLN A 181 23.85 -27.40 14.48
CA GLN A 181 24.21 -27.18 13.08
C GLN A 181 25.61 -27.72 12.74
N ASN A 182 26.58 -27.51 13.63
CA ASN A 182 27.92 -28.08 13.51
C ASN A 182 27.88 -29.63 13.59
N TYR A 183 27.04 -30.17 14.46
CA TYR A 183 26.80 -31.61 14.56
C TYR A 183 26.22 -32.21 13.27
N LEU A 184 25.21 -31.56 12.68
CA LEU A 184 24.62 -31.97 11.41
C LEU A 184 25.65 -31.97 10.27
N SER A 185 26.51 -30.96 10.23
CA SER A 185 27.65 -30.90 9.28
C SER A 185 28.65 -32.05 9.50
N LEU A 186 28.89 -32.44 10.76
CA LEU A 186 29.70 -33.62 11.09
C LEU A 186 29.04 -34.91 10.57
N LEU A 187 27.74 -35.10 10.82
CA LEU A 187 27.00 -36.29 10.34
C LEU A 187 27.05 -36.42 8.82
N GLN A 188 26.90 -35.30 8.10
CA GLN A 188 27.04 -35.30 6.64
C GLN A 188 28.45 -35.69 6.20
N SER A 189 29.48 -35.13 6.87
CA SER A 189 30.88 -35.45 6.59
C SER A 189 31.24 -36.90 6.92
N ALA A 190 30.53 -37.52 7.86
CA ALA A 190 30.65 -38.94 8.21
C ALA A 190 29.89 -39.87 7.25
N GLY A 191 29.09 -39.33 6.32
CA GLY A 191 28.29 -40.12 5.37
C GLY A 191 26.92 -40.55 5.89
N HIS A 192 26.50 -40.15 7.10
CA HIS A 192 25.20 -40.52 7.68
C HIS A 192 23.99 -39.82 7.04
N HIS A 193 24.23 -38.98 6.04
CA HIS A 193 23.22 -38.26 5.28
C HIS A 193 22.68 -39.05 4.07
N VAL A 194 23.33 -40.16 3.70
CA VAL A 194 22.91 -41.01 2.58
C VAL A 194 22.28 -42.28 3.14
N LEU A 195 21.02 -42.52 2.80
CA LEU A 195 20.25 -43.69 3.23
C LEU A 195 19.69 -44.42 2.01
N PHE A 196 19.68 -45.75 2.04
CA PHE A 196 19.17 -46.52 0.90
C PHE A 196 17.64 -46.58 0.94
N SER A 197 17.00 -46.27 -0.18
CA SER A 197 15.55 -46.46 -0.33
C SER A 197 15.23 -47.95 -0.55
N LEU A 198 13.92 -48.28 -0.59
CA LEU A 198 13.48 -49.63 -0.89
C LEU A 198 14.07 -50.10 -2.24
N PRO A 199 14.75 -51.26 -2.29
CA PRO A 199 15.39 -51.71 -3.51
C PRO A 199 14.36 -52.17 -4.55
N ASN A 200 14.59 -51.84 -5.83
CA ASN A 200 13.81 -52.34 -6.95
C ASN A 200 14.66 -53.25 -7.83
N PHE A 201 14.30 -54.54 -7.87
CA PHE A 201 14.98 -55.58 -8.66
C PHE A 201 14.10 -56.15 -9.79
N GLY A 202 13.01 -55.47 -10.17
CA GLY A 202 12.07 -55.94 -11.20
C GLY A 202 12.64 -55.98 -12.62
N GLU A 203 12.05 -56.83 -13.48
CA GLU A 203 12.36 -56.88 -14.91
C GLU A 203 11.82 -55.63 -15.63
N ASN A 204 12.73 -54.86 -16.24
CA ASN A 204 12.38 -53.81 -17.21
C ASN A 204 11.84 -54.46 -18.49
N THR A 205 10.59 -54.92 -18.48
CA THR A 205 9.87 -55.18 -19.74
C THR A 205 9.19 -53.87 -20.16
N ASP A 206 9.72 -53.30 -21.24
CA ASP A 206 9.23 -52.15 -22.00
C ASP A 206 9.35 -50.76 -21.36
N ALA A 207 10.36 -50.02 -21.82
CA ALA A 207 10.60 -48.60 -21.52
C ALA A 207 9.47 -47.64 -21.96
N ALA A 208 8.40 -48.15 -22.58
CA ALA A 208 7.23 -47.39 -23.02
C ALA A 208 6.04 -47.47 -22.04
N SER A 209 6.06 -48.41 -21.09
CA SER A 209 5.05 -48.55 -20.04
C SER A 209 5.71 -48.29 -18.69
N ARG A 210 5.27 -47.23 -18.01
CA ARG A 210 5.64 -46.71 -16.67
C ARG A 210 6.73 -47.51 -15.91
N PRO A 211 7.83 -46.88 -15.45
CA PRO A 211 8.83 -47.58 -14.66
C PRO A 211 8.16 -48.26 -13.45
N HIS A 212 8.18 -49.59 -13.41
CA HIS A 212 7.65 -50.42 -12.32
C HIS A 212 8.53 -50.33 -11.05
N GLY A 213 9.00 -49.14 -10.70
CA GLY A 213 9.54 -48.83 -9.39
C GLY A 213 8.42 -48.66 -8.36
N PRO A 214 8.73 -48.79 -7.06
CA PRO A 214 7.79 -48.37 -6.03
C PRO A 214 7.46 -46.89 -6.26
N TYR A 215 6.18 -46.59 -6.47
CA TYR A 215 5.71 -45.20 -6.53
C TYR A 215 5.95 -44.58 -5.15
N LEU A 216 6.75 -43.51 -5.09
CA LEU A 216 7.11 -42.80 -3.87
C LEU A 216 6.65 -41.37 -3.98
N ASP A 217 5.67 -41.01 -3.17
CA ASP A 217 5.20 -39.65 -3.02
C ASP A 217 5.01 -39.35 -1.53
N PHE A 218 5.99 -38.67 -0.94
CA PHE A 218 5.97 -38.30 0.47
C PHE A 218 4.95 -37.20 0.78
N SER A 219 4.51 -36.43 -0.23
CA SER A 219 3.56 -35.34 -0.01
C SER A 219 2.14 -35.87 0.21
N GLN A 220 1.77 -36.99 -0.41
CA GLN A 220 0.46 -37.65 -0.19
C GLN A 220 0.20 -38.11 1.25
N ILE A 221 1.26 -38.48 1.96
CA ILE A 221 1.17 -38.98 3.34
C ILE A 221 1.22 -37.85 4.37
N ALA A 222 1.35 -36.60 3.92
CA ALA A 222 1.29 -35.43 4.79
C ALA A 222 -0.10 -35.32 5.44
N TYR A 223 -0.14 -35.37 6.77
CA TYR A 223 -1.37 -35.29 7.56
C TYR A 223 -1.45 -34.04 8.44
N LYS A 224 -0.39 -33.21 8.43
CA LYS A 224 -0.29 -32.01 9.25
C LYS A 224 0.51 -30.94 8.54
N LEU A 225 -0.02 -29.73 8.52
CA LEU A 225 0.70 -28.53 8.09
C LEU A 225 1.57 -28.00 9.23
N LEU A 226 2.75 -27.49 8.90
CA LEU A 226 3.67 -26.88 9.88
C LEU A 226 3.28 -25.44 10.24
N GLY A 227 2.41 -24.80 9.46
CA GLY A 227 2.04 -23.39 9.64
C GLY A 227 3.16 -22.46 9.24
N LEU A 228 3.74 -22.66 8.04
CA LEU A 228 4.76 -21.77 7.50
C LEU A 228 4.16 -20.38 7.24
N GLU A 229 4.86 -19.34 7.69
CA GLU A 229 4.41 -17.94 7.52
C GLU A 229 4.76 -17.40 6.14
N ASP A 230 5.79 -17.96 5.50
CA ASP A 230 6.31 -17.55 4.21
C ASP A 230 6.81 -18.74 3.37
N VAL A 231 6.87 -18.49 2.06
CA VAL A 231 7.45 -19.38 1.05
C VAL A 231 8.30 -18.54 0.12
N HIS A 232 9.56 -18.93 -0.10
CA HIS A 232 10.52 -18.15 -0.90
C HIS A 232 10.61 -16.67 -0.49
N ASN A 233 10.55 -16.39 0.83
CA ASN A 233 10.49 -15.04 1.43
C ASN A 233 9.26 -14.20 1.03
N VAL A 234 8.18 -14.84 0.58
CA VAL A 234 6.88 -14.22 0.34
C VAL A 234 5.92 -14.73 1.40
N SER A 235 5.37 -13.82 2.21
CA SER A 235 4.40 -14.20 3.24
C SER A 235 3.15 -14.84 2.62
N ILE A 236 2.70 -15.96 3.19
CA ILE A 236 1.44 -16.62 2.84
C ILE A 236 0.26 -15.66 2.97
N GLN A 237 0.31 -14.74 3.94
CA GLN A 237 -0.70 -13.70 4.10
C GLN A 237 -0.78 -12.78 2.86
N HIS A 238 0.36 -12.44 2.24
CA HIS A 238 0.39 -11.63 1.02
C HIS A 238 -0.13 -12.38 -0.20
N ILE A 239 0.19 -13.67 -0.33
CA ILE A 239 -0.36 -14.54 -1.38
C ILE A 239 -1.88 -14.63 -1.25
N ASN A 240 -2.39 -14.91 -0.05
CA ASN A 240 -3.83 -14.99 0.22
C ASN A 240 -4.55 -13.67 -0.01
N ARG A 241 -3.91 -12.54 0.32
CA ARG A 241 -4.44 -11.22 -0.02
C ARG A 241 -4.53 -11.04 -1.54
N TYR A 242 -3.49 -11.37 -2.29
CA TYR A 242 -3.50 -11.27 -3.75
C TYR A 242 -4.61 -12.11 -4.36
N LEU A 243 -4.77 -13.37 -3.93
CA LEU A 243 -5.84 -14.26 -4.35
C LEU A 243 -7.22 -13.71 -4.05
N SER A 244 -7.44 -13.15 -2.86
CA SER A 244 -8.73 -12.56 -2.48
C SER A 244 -9.10 -11.35 -3.37
N VAL A 245 -8.11 -10.55 -3.78
CA VAL A 245 -8.32 -9.44 -4.72
C VAL A 245 -8.64 -9.98 -6.11
N ALA A 246 -7.88 -10.95 -6.62
CA ALA A 246 -8.14 -11.58 -7.91
C ALA A 246 -9.55 -12.20 -7.99
N TRP A 247 -9.97 -12.89 -6.92
CA TRP A 247 -11.33 -13.42 -6.78
C TRP A 247 -12.39 -12.32 -6.78
N LEU A 248 -12.18 -11.23 -6.02
CA LEU A 248 -13.13 -10.11 -5.97
C LEU A 248 -13.27 -9.44 -7.34
N ASN A 249 -12.17 -9.30 -8.10
CA ASN A 249 -12.19 -8.81 -9.48
C ASN A 249 -13.07 -9.70 -10.36
N ALA A 250 -12.83 -11.02 -10.32
CA ALA A 250 -13.59 -11.99 -11.09
C ALA A 250 -15.09 -11.92 -10.76
N LEU A 251 -15.45 -11.76 -9.48
CA LEU A 251 -16.83 -11.68 -9.02
C LEU A 251 -17.52 -10.37 -9.43
N ILE A 252 -16.81 -9.25 -9.43
CA ILE A 252 -17.33 -7.97 -9.96
C ILE A 252 -17.57 -8.08 -11.47
N LEU A 253 -16.69 -8.78 -12.19
CA LEU A 253 -16.84 -9.05 -13.63
C LEU A 253 -18.01 -9.99 -13.92
N ALA A 254 -18.25 -11.00 -13.08
CA ALA A 254 -19.37 -11.93 -13.21
C ALA A 254 -20.73 -11.23 -13.32
N ASN A 255 -20.90 -10.11 -12.60
CA ASN A 255 -22.13 -9.31 -12.64
C ASN A 255 -22.30 -8.47 -13.91
N LYS A 256 -21.24 -8.33 -14.73
CA LYS A 256 -21.20 -7.44 -15.91
C LYS A 256 -21.00 -8.20 -17.22
N GLN A 257 -20.43 -9.40 -17.18
CA GLN A 257 -20.00 -10.18 -18.34
C GLN A 257 -20.71 -11.54 -18.38
N PRO A 258 -20.80 -12.18 -19.56
CA PRO A 258 -21.29 -13.56 -19.65
C PRO A 258 -20.40 -14.50 -18.82
N LEU A 259 -21.04 -15.41 -18.09
CA LEU A 259 -20.45 -16.27 -17.06
C LEU A 259 -19.39 -17.28 -17.57
N ASN A 260 -19.29 -17.47 -18.89
CA ASN A 260 -18.34 -18.41 -19.50
C ASN A 260 -16.98 -17.77 -19.87
N HIS A 261 -16.68 -16.57 -19.36
CA HIS A 261 -15.41 -15.90 -19.61
C HIS A 261 -14.33 -16.39 -18.62
N PRO A 262 -13.09 -16.73 -19.06
CA PRO A 262 -12.01 -17.17 -18.15
C PRO A 262 -11.70 -16.19 -17.01
N ALA A 263 -11.99 -14.91 -17.19
CA ALA A 263 -11.83 -13.90 -16.14
C ALA A 263 -12.84 -14.04 -14.98
N VAL A 264 -13.94 -14.78 -15.17
CA VAL A 264 -15.03 -14.97 -14.19
C VAL A 264 -14.90 -16.31 -13.44
N SER A 265 -14.14 -17.27 -13.95
CA SER A 265 -14.08 -18.65 -13.45
C SER A 265 -13.52 -18.80 -12.04
N LEU A 266 -12.83 -17.79 -11.51
CA LEU A 266 -12.45 -17.74 -10.09
C LEU A 266 -13.64 -17.54 -9.14
N ALA A 267 -14.75 -17.00 -9.64
CA ALA A 267 -15.88 -16.56 -8.83
C ALA A 267 -17.15 -17.38 -9.09
N GLU A 268 -17.49 -17.63 -10.35
CA GLU A 268 -18.62 -18.47 -10.73
C GLU A 268 -18.24 -19.34 -11.94
N TYR A 269 -18.73 -20.58 -11.95
CA TYR A 269 -18.62 -21.47 -13.10
C TYR A 269 -19.94 -22.20 -13.34
N ARG A 270 -20.34 -22.34 -14.60
CA ARG A 270 -21.49 -23.15 -15.02
C ARG A 270 -21.02 -24.18 -16.04
N SER A 271 -21.38 -25.44 -15.85
CA SER A 271 -20.99 -26.49 -16.78
C SER A 271 -21.64 -26.24 -18.15
N THR A 272 -20.82 -26.33 -19.21
CA THR A 272 -21.27 -26.10 -20.59
C THR A 272 -21.60 -27.41 -21.32
N TRP A 273 -21.30 -28.54 -20.68
CA TRP A 273 -21.53 -29.88 -21.19
C TRP A 273 -21.73 -30.84 -20.01
N ALA A 274 -22.43 -31.93 -20.26
CA ALA A 274 -22.56 -33.04 -19.33
C ALA A 274 -21.63 -34.17 -19.78
N PRO A 275 -20.94 -34.87 -18.86
CA PRO A 275 -20.15 -36.06 -19.20
C PRO A 275 -20.97 -37.07 -20.01
N GLN A 276 -20.33 -37.75 -20.96
CA GLN A 276 -21.02 -38.65 -21.91
C GLN A 276 -21.85 -39.77 -21.25
N ASP A 277 -21.60 -40.08 -19.97
CA ASP A 277 -22.30 -41.14 -19.23
C ASP A 277 -23.35 -40.64 -18.22
N ASP A 278 -23.41 -39.34 -17.94
CA ASP A 278 -24.28 -38.78 -16.91
C ASP A 278 -24.76 -37.38 -17.34
N ASP A 279 -26.06 -37.22 -17.65
CA ASP A 279 -26.72 -35.93 -17.96
C ASP A 279 -26.74 -34.97 -16.74
N LEU A 280 -25.57 -34.69 -16.17
CA LEU A 280 -25.38 -33.93 -14.95
C LEU A 280 -24.77 -32.56 -15.28
N TYR A 281 -25.58 -31.52 -15.13
CA TYR A 281 -25.12 -30.14 -15.22
C TYR A 281 -24.92 -29.57 -13.82
N PHE A 282 -23.99 -28.65 -13.66
CA PHE A 282 -23.73 -28.04 -12.36
C PHE A 282 -23.33 -26.57 -12.47
N SER A 283 -23.60 -25.82 -11.40
CA SER A 283 -23.11 -24.46 -11.22
C SER A 283 -22.39 -24.34 -9.88
N ILE A 284 -21.25 -23.68 -9.89
CA ILE A 284 -20.40 -23.46 -8.72
C ILE A 284 -20.28 -21.96 -8.48
N ASN A 285 -20.57 -21.55 -7.25
CA ASN A 285 -20.17 -20.25 -6.72
C ASN A 285 -18.97 -20.46 -5.81
N PHE A 286 -17.85 -19.85 -6.17
CA PHE A 286 -16.61 -19.93 -5.40
C PHE A 286 -16.55 -18.84 -4.33
N GLY A 287 -16.15 -19.22 -3.13
CA GLY A 287 -15.60 -18.31 -2.14
C GLY A 287 -14.16 -17.91 -2.49
N ALA A 288 -13.59 -16.96 -1.75
CA ALA A 288 -12.21 -16.53 -1.99
C ALA A 288 -11.25 -17.71 -1.74
N PRO A 289 -10.43 -18.11 -2.73
CA PRO A 289 -9.44 -19.16 -2.55
C PRO A 289 -8.30 -18.65 -1.66
N TYR A 290 -7.66 -19.57 -0.95
CA TYR A 290 -6.48 -19.30 -0.14
C TYR A 290 -5.53 -20.49 -0.20
N VAL A 291 -4.30 -20.27 0.24
CA VAL A 291 -3.23 -21.25 0.26
C VAL A 291 -2.66 -21.39 1.66
N ASP A 292 -2.15 -22.57 1.94
CA ASP A 292 -1.17 -22.85 2.99
C ASP A 292 0.04 -23.54 2.35
N ALA A 293 1.20 -23.48 3.02
CA ALA A 293 2.41 -24.11 2.51
C ALA A 293 2.74 -25.42 3.22
N LEU A 294 3.08 -26.42 2.41
CA LEU A 294 3.64 -27.67 2.90
C LEU A 294 5.16 -27.53 3.03
N CYS A 295 5.83 -26.94 2.03
CA CYS A 295 7.23 -26.53 2.07
C CYS A 295 7.44 -25.29 1.18
N ASN A 296 8.69 -24.92 0.89
CA ASN A 296 8.95 -23.81 -0.03
C ASN A 296 8.52 -24.11 -1.48
N ASP A 297 8.49 -25.38 -1.88
CA ASP A 297 8.26 -25.77 -3.28
C ASP A 297 6.88 -26.41 -3.50
N GLU A 298 6.09 -26.61 -2.45
CA GLU A 298 4.77 -27.23 -2.52
C GLU A 298 3.79 -26.50 -1.62
N ILE A 299 2.66 -26.13 -2.20
CA ILE A 299 1.59 -25.44 -1.51
C ILE A 299 0.26 -26.14 -1.71
N LEU A 300 -0.62 -25.97 -0.73
CA LEU A 300 -1.95 -26.48 -0.73
C LEU A 300 -2.90 -25.33 -1.05
N ILE A 301 -3.54 -25.36 -2.21
CA ILE A 301 -4.60 -24.42 -2.55
C ILE A 301 -5.94 -24.96 -2.09
N TYR A 302 -6.67 -24.14 -1.35
CA TYR A 302 -8.02 -24.40 -0.89
C TYR A 302 -9.02 -23.65 -1.76
N LEU A 303 -9.77 -24.42 -2.54
CA LEU A 303 -10.88 -23.93 -3.34
C LEU A 303 -12.14 -24.05 -2.50
N VAL A 304 -12.63 -22.89 -2.05
CA VAL A 304 -13.87 -22.79 -1.26
C VAL A 304 -15.05 -22.71 -2.22
N LEU A 305 -15.97 -23.65 -2.12
CA LEU A 305 -17.21 -23.66 -2.89
C LEU A 305 -18.34 -23.23 -1.96
N ASP A 306 -18.73 -21.96 -2.06
CA ASP A 306 -19.81 -21.37 -1.26
C ASP A 306 -21.15 -22.06 -1.55
N ASP A 307 -21.41 -22.38 -2.83
CA ASP A 307 -22.61 -23.09 -3.29
C ASP A 307 -22.29 -23.95 -4.53
N VAL A 308 -22.72 -25.20 -4.50
CA VAL A 308 -22.63 -26.14 -5.64
C VAL A 308 -24.03 -26.67 -5.90
N ARG A 309 -24.55 -26.43 -7.10
CA ARG A 309 -25.91 -26.81 -7.49
C ARG A 309 -25.88 -27.73 -8.70
N PHE A 310 -26.70 -28.77 -8.67
CA PHE A 310 -26.82 -29.77 -9.74
C PHE A 310 -28.18 -29.70 -10.43
N TYR A 311 -28.16 -29.90 -11.74
CA TYR A 311 -29.28 -29.73 -12.65
C TYR A 311 -29.33 -30.88 -13.67
N GLU A 312 -30.54 -31.28 -14.06
CA GLU A 312 -30.76 -32.28 -15.12
C GLU A 312 -30.50 -31.71 -16.53
N THR A 313 -30.44 -30.38 -16.66
CA THR A 313 -30.31 -29.69 -17.95
C THR A 313 -29.44 -28.44 -17.79
N GLY A 314 -28.80 -27.99 -18.86
CA GLY A 314 -28.02 -26.75 -18.90
C GLY A 314 -28.82 -25.43 -18.80
N ASP A 315 -30.11 -25.49 -18.46
CA ASP A 315 -30.92 -24.29 -18.18
C ASP A 315 -30.89 -23.97 -16.68
N PHE A 316 -29.91 -23.16 -16.30
CA PHE A 316 -29.65 -22.76 -14.90
C PHE A 316 -30.60 -21.67 -14.37
N ASP A 317 -31.25 -20.92 -15.26
CA ASP A 317 -32.01 -19.73 -14.89
C ASP A 317 -33.50 -20.03 -14.68
N THR A 318 -34.06 -20.99 -15.44
CA THR A 318 -35.51 -21.30 -15.36
C THR A 318 -35.83 -22.54 -14.52
N ARG A 319 -34.88 -23.46 -14.37
CA ARG A 319 -35.09 -24.71 -13.61
C ARG A 319 -34.47 -24.63 -12.23
N ALA A 320 -35.17 -25.21 -11.25
CA ALA A 320 -34.64 -25.36 -9.90
C ALA A 320 -33.57 -26.46 -9.87
N PRO A 321 -32.49 -26.29 -9.08
CA PRO A 321 -31.53 -27.36 -8.87
C PRO A 321 -32.18 -28.52 -8.12
N PHE A 322 -31.91 -29.75 -8.54
CA PHE A 322 -32.44 -30.94 -7.85
C PHE A 322 -31.60 -31.29 -6.61
N LYS A 323 -30.34 -30.84 -6.56
CA LYS A 323 -29.44 -31.00 -5.41
C LYS A 323 -28.58 -29.75 -5.25
N ALA A 324 -28.34 -29.35 -4.01
CA ALA A 324 -27.45 -28.25 -3.68
C ALA A 324 -26.61 -28.58 -2.45
N TYR A 325 -25.38 -28.08 -2.45
CA TYR A 325 -24.42 -28.20 -1.37
C TYR A 325 -23.79 -26.84 -1.11
N SER A 326 -23.28 -26.62 0.10
CA SER A 326 -22.66 -25.36 0.48
C SER A 326 -21.47 -25.61 1.38
N ASN A 327 -20.55 -24.66 1.44
CA ASN A 327 -19.37 -24.67 2.30
C ASN A 327 -18.48 -25.91 2.07
N TRP A 328 -18.33 -26.33 0.82
CA TRP A 328 -17.34 -27.34 0.46
C TRP A 328 -15.97 -26.68 0.33
N LYS A 329 -14.92 -27.41 0.71
CA LYS A 329 -13.53 -26.96 0.62
C LYS A 329 -12.71 -28.09 0.05
N ILE A 330 -12.23 -27.89 -1.16
CA ILE A 330 -11.39 -28.88 -1.86
C ILE A 330 -9.95 -28.41 -1.76
N ALA A 331 -9.10 -29.25 -1.17
CA ALA A 331 -7.68 -28.99 -1.03
C ALA A 331 -6.92 -29.70 -2.15
N VAL A 332 -6.13 -28.93 -2.91
CA VAL A 332 -5.30 -29.45 -4.00
C VAL A 332 -3.86 -29.06 -3.73
N LEU A 333 -2.97 -30.05 -3.65
CA LEU A 333 -1.54 -29.84 -3.54
C LEU A 333 -0.97 -29.56 -4.93
N MET A 334 -0.12 -28.55 -5.04
CA MET A 334 0.57 -28.19 -6.27
C MET A 334 1.99 -27.73 -5.95
N ASN A 335 2.91 -27.99 -6.88
CA ASN A 335 4.24 -27.41 -6.85
C ASN A 335 4.17 -25.91 -7.10
N LEU A 336 5.02 -25.17 -6.41
CA LEU A 336 5.18 -23.74 -6.55
C LEU A 336 6.42 -23.42 -7.38
N ILE A 337 6.23 -22.68 -8.47
CA ILE A 337 7.30 -22.15 -9.29
C ILE A 337 7.53 -20.69 -8.86
N HIS A 338 8.68 -20.44 -8.26
CA HIS A 338 9.12 -19.09 -7.89
C HIS A 338 10.01 -18.50 -9.00
N GLU A 339 9.63 -17.33 -9.49
CA GLU A 339 10.34 -16.59 -10.53
C GLU A 339 10.81 -15.23 -9.95
N GLU A 340 12.12 -14.99 -10.00
CA GLU A 340 12.70 -13.67 -9.71
C GLU A 340 13.32 -13.08 -10.98
N GLU A 341 12.85 -11.90 -11.39
CA GLU A 341 13.36 -11.19 -12.58
C GLU A 341 13.86 -9.78 -12.23
N GLY A 342 14.82 -9.29 -13.00
CA GLY A 342 15.33 -7.92 -12.91
C GLY A 342 15.99 -7.58 -11.58
N ASP A 343 16.98 -8.38 -11.16
CA ASP A 343 17.72 -8.23 -9.90
C ASP A 343 16.83 -8.24 -8.64
N GLY A 344 15.77 -9.07 -8.65
CA GLY A 344 14.84 -9.23 -7.53
C GLY A 344 13.73 -8.18 -7.46
N ASN A 345 13.62 -7.30 -8.46
CA ASN A 345 12.55 -6.31 -8.53
C ASN A 345 11.19 -6.93 -8.86
N ILE A 346 11.14 -8.01 -9.64
CA ILE A 346 9.93 -8.79 -9.84
C ILE A 346 10.04 -10.09 -9.05
N LYS A 347 9.04 -10.37 -8.23
CA LYS A 347 8.77 -11.66 -7.62
C LYS A 347 7.43 -12.18 -8.13
N ARG A 348 7.42 -13.39 -8.68
CA ARG A 348 6.19 -14.06 -9.11
C ARG A 348 6.16 -15.48 -8.55
N CYS A 349 5.02 -15.87 -8.00
CA CYS A 349 4.76 -17.24 -7.57
C CYS A 349 3.64 -17.82 -8.43
N ARG A 350 3.92 -18.96 -9.08
CA ARG A 350 3.04 -19.61 -10.06
C ARG A 350 2.81 -21.07 -9.67
N LEU A 351 1.57 -21.53 -9.79
CA LEU A 351 1.20 -22.93 -9.59
C LEU A 351 1.58 -23.76 -10.80
N ASP A 352 2.25 -24.89 -10.58
CA ASP A 352 2.39 -25.93 -11.59
C ASP A 352 1.14 -26.81 -11.59
N LEU A 353 0.21 -26.50 -12.48
CA LEU A 353 -1.06 -27.19 -12.57
C LEU A 353 -0.92 -28.66 -12.97
N ALA A 354 0.18 -29.05 -13.63
CA ALA A 354 0.43 -30.45 -14.00
C ALA A 354 0.78 -31.33 -12.78
N SER A 355 1.20 -30.71 -11.68
CA SER A 355 1.49 -31.38 -10.41
C SER A 355 0.29 -31.48 -9.47
N ALA A 356 -0.89 -31.03 -9.92
CA ALA A 356 -2.07 -30.96 -9.09
C ALA A 356 -2.49 -32.33 -8.55
N LEU A 357 -2.69 -32.38 -7.24
CA LEU A 357 -3.02 -33.59 -6.52
C LEU A 357 -4.09 -33.31 -5.47
N PHE A 358 -5.22 -34.00 -5.56
CA PHE A 358 -6.29 -33.89 -4.56
C PHE A 358 -5.84 -34.43 -3.20
N MET A 359 -6.09 -33.66 -2.14
CA MET A 359 -5.72 -34.00 -0.77
C MET A 359 -6.97 -34.21 0.10
N PRO A 360 -7.49 -35.45 0.22
CA PRO A 360 -8.72 -35.72 0.96
C PRO A 360 -8.62 -35.34 2.44
N GLN A 361 -7.46 -35.54 3.07
CA GLN A 361 -7.22 -35.27 4.49
C GLN A 361 -7.28 -33.78 4.87
N PHE A 362 -7.18 -32.88 3.88
CA PHE A 362 -7.27 -31.44 4.08
C PHE A 362 -8.56 -30.84 3.47
N SER A 363 -9.40 -31.67 2.84
CA SER A 363 -10.66 -31.25 2.25
C SER A 363 -11.81 -31.38 3.25
N GLU A 364 -12.81 -30.51 3.16
CA GLU A 364 -13.96 -30.46 4.08
C GLU A 364 -15.27 -30.41 3.27
N PHE A 365 -16.24 -31.26 3.61
CA PHE A 365 -17.51 -31.38 2.88
C PHE A 365 -18.72 -31.21 3.82
N ASP A 366 -18.70 -30.16 4.66
CA ASP A 366 -19.78 -29.79 5.60
C ASP A 366 -20.25 -30.95 6.50
N GLY A 367 -19.29 -31.69 7.07
CA GLY A 367 -19.56 -32.83 7.95
C GLY A 367 -19.99 -34.12 7.26
N ARG A 368 -20.18 -34.13 5.93
CA ARG A 368 -20.45 -35.34 5.16
C ARG A 368 -19.16 -36.10 4.87
N ARG A 369 -19.24 -37.43 4.92
CA ARG A 369 -18.16 -38.36 4.56
C ARG A 369 -18.49 -39.05 3.24
N PHE A 370 -17.44 -39.56 2.58
CA PHE A 370 -17.56 -40.40 1.38
C PHE A 370 -18.47 -41.63 1.58
N ASP A 371 -18.73 -42.02 2.83
CA ASP A 371 -19.54 -43.18 3.20
C ASP A 371 -21.03 -42.85 3.46
N ASP A 372 -21.44 -41.56 3.41
CA ASP A 372 -22.79 -41.13 3.85
C ASP A 372 -23.91 -41.36 2.80
N GLY A 373 -23.58 -41.99 1.67
CA GLY A 373 -24.54 -42.47 0.65
C GLY A 373 -23.95 -42.50 -0.77
N GLU A 374 -24.30 -43.51 -1.58
CA GLU A 374 -23.74 -43.69 -2.94
C GLU A 374 -23.93 -42.47 -3.86
N GLU A 375 -25.07 -41.79 -3.77
CA GLU A 375 -25.35 -40.59 -4.59
C GLU A 375 -24.50 -39.38 -4.18
N ASP A 376 -24.39 -39.09 -2.87
CA ASP A 376 -23.60 -37.95 -2.38
C ASP A 376 -22.11 -38.15 -2.71
N ALA A 377 -21.61 -39.38 -2.57
CA ALA A 377 -20.25 -39.75 -2.97
C ALA A 377 -20.02 -39.55 -4.48
N ARG A 378 -21.01 -39.90 -5.32
CA ARG A 378 -20.95 -39.67 -6.77
C ARG A 378 -20.81 -38.19 -7.12
N TYR A 379 -21.61 -37.30 -6.50
CA TYR A 379 -21.52 -35.85 -6.75
C TYR A 379 -20.20 -35.25 -6.23
N MET A 380 -19.71 -35.71 -5.08
CA MET A 380 -18.41 -35.29 -4.54
C MET A 380 -17.27 -35.69 -5.47
N ASN A 381 -17.21 -36.96 -5.89
CA ASN A 381 -16.19 -37.45 -6.82
C ASN A 381 -16.24 -36.67 -8.14
N HIS A 382 -17.44 -36.41 -8.67
CA HIS A 382 -17.58 -35.60 -9.88
C HIS A 382 -17.00 -34.18 -9.73
N MET A 383 -17.21 -33.52 -8.59
CA MET A 383 -16.58 -32.22 -8.32
C MET A 383 -15.08 -32.32 -8.14
N ILE A 384 -14.57 -33.36 -7.47
CA ILE A 384 -13.13 -33.57 -7.30
C ILE A 384 -12.46 -33.79 -8.66
N ASP A 385 -13.05 -34.60 -9.54
CA ASP A 385 -12.55 -34.88 -10.88
C ASP A 385 -12.57 -33.61 -11.75
N PHE A 386 -13.66 -32.84 -11.69
CA PHE A 386 -13.74 -31.55 -12.39
C PHE A 386 -12.66 -30.56 -11.90
N ILE A 387 -12.52 -30.39 -10.58
CA ILE A 387 -11.58 -29.44 -9.98
C ILE A 387 -10.12 -29.85 -10.23
N SER A 388 -9.81 -31.14 -10.11
CA SER A 388 -8.44 -31.67 -10.26
C SER A 388 -8.04 -31.91 -11.71
N GLY A 389 -8.98 -31.82 -12.65
CA GLY A 389 -8.74 -31.97 -14.07
C GLY A 389 -9.07 -30.70 -14.85
N GLU A 390 -10.32 -30.57 -15.28
CA GLU A 390 -10.74 -29.55 -16.24
C GLU A 390 -10.66 -28.13 -15.72
N TYR A 391 -11.02 -27.90 -14.46
CA TYR A 391 -11.02 -26.58 -13.85
C TYR A 391 -9.63 -25.91 -13.91
N LEU A 392 -8.57 -26.71 -13.79
CA LEU A 392 -7.19 -26.23 -13.85
C LEU A 392 -6.89 -25.58 -15.20
N ASN A 393 -7.41 -26.11 -16.31
CA ASN A 393 -7.26 -25.49 -17.63
C ASN A 393 -7.90 -24.10 -17.69
N PHE A 394 -9.03 -23.91 -17.00
CA PHE A 394 -9.67 -22.58 -16.91
C PHE A 394 -8.84 -21.62 -16.06
N LEU A 395 -8.23 -22.08 -14.96
CA LEU A 395 -7.29 -21.28 -14.18
C LEU A 395 -6.05 -20.89 -14.99
N GLU A 396 -5.54 -21.79 -15.84
CA GLU A 396 -4.41 -21.50 -16.72
C GLU A 396 -4.77 -20.44 -17.76
N ASN A 397 -5.87 -20.65 -18.48
CA ASN A 397 -6.36 -19.75 -19.53
C ASN A 397 -6.69 -18.35 -18.99
N GLY A 398 -7.19 -18.26 -17.75
CA GLY A 398 -7.45 -17.01 -17.06
C GLY A 398 -6.22 -16.36 -16.41
N GLN A 399 -5.04 -17.00 -16.49
CA GLN A 399 -3.81 -16.64 -15.76
C GLN A 399 -3.95 -16.63 -14.23
N HIS A 400 -4.97 -17.29 -13.69
CA HIS A 400 -5.26 -17.39 -12.25
C HIS A 400 -4.34 -18.38 -11.51
N HIS A 401 -3.52 -19.12 -12.25
CA HIS A 401 -2.42 -19.92 -11.72
C HIS A 401 -1.24 -19.08 -11.21
N VAL A 402 -1.19 -17.77 -11.52
CA VAL A 402 -0.27 -16.82 -10.87
C VAL A 402 -0.92 -16.33 -9.58
N ILE A 403 -0.47 -16.86 -8.45
CA ILE A 403 -1.08 -16.62 -7.14
C ILE A 403 -0.43 -15.47 -6.37
N TYR A 404 0.71 -15.00 -6.85
CA TYR A 404 1.35 -13.80 -6.33
C TYR A 404 2.18 -13.15 -7.42
N HIS A 405 2.04 -11.83 -7.54
CA HIS A 405 2.87 -11.04 -8.42
C HIS A 405 3.21 -9.71 -7.74
N HIS A 406 4.49 -9.52 -7.48
CA HIS A 406 5.05 -8.26 -7.05
C HIS A 406 6.09 -7.76 -8.04
N ASP A 407 5.91 -6.53 -8.49
CA ASP A 407 6.92 -5.84 -9.28
C ASP A 407 7.16 -4.51 -8.58
N ALA A 408 8.33 -4.36 -7.98
CA ALA A 408 8.78 -3.16 -7.28
C ALA A 408 8.87 -1.95 -8.22
N ARG A 409 8.99 -2.19 -9.55
CA ARG A 409 8.95 -1.16 -10.58
C ARG A 409 7.53 -0.89 -11.05
N SER A 410 6.63 -1.86 -10.88
CA SER A 410 5.21 -1.69 -11.16
C SER A 410 4.58 -0.85 -10.05
N PRO A 411 4.13 0.36 -10.37
CA PRO A 411 3.70 1.31 -9.36
C PRO A 411 2.33 0.96 -8.70
N GLY A 412 1.84 -0.28 -8.88
CA GLY A 412 0.60 -0.82 -8.32
C GLY A 412 0.75 -2.02 -7.38
N SER A 413 1.94 -2.64 -7.23
CA SER A 413 2.07 -3.86 -6.41
C SER A 413 2.59 -3.62 -4.98
N SER A 414 3.25 -2.48 -4.70
CA SER A 414 3.35 -2.02 -3.32
C SER A 414 1.97 -1.57 -2.89
N THR A 415 1.35 -2.25 -1.92
CA THR A 415 0.04 -1.85 -1.43
C THR A 415 0.05 -0.35 -1.13
N ILE A 416 -0.90 0.40 -1.68
CA ILE A 416 -1.04 1.86 -1.51
C ILE A 416 -0.92 2.28 -0.03
N TYR A 417 -1.20 1.35 0.87
CA TYR A 417 -1.01 1.41 2.32
C TYR A 417 0.43 1.72 2.80
N ASP A 418 1.48 1.15 2.20
CA ASP A 418 2.87 1.45 2.62
C ASP A 418 3.25 2.89 2.29
N GLN A 419 2.69 3.44 1.20
CA GLN A 419 2.84 4.85 0.86
C GLN A 419 2.04 5.77 1.79
N VAL A 420 0.83 5.37 2.22
CA VAL A 420 0.02 6.16 3.16
C VAL A 420 0.67 6.19 4.54
N LYS A 421 1.21 5.07 5.05
CA LYS A 421 1.97 5.06 6.31
C LYS A 421 3.22 5.92 6.26
N HIS A 422 3.96 5.89 5.15
CA HIS A 422 5.10 6.80 4.96
C HIS A 422 4.69 8.28 4.83
N HIS A 423 3.50 8.58 4.29
CA HIS A 423 2.95 9.93 4.29
C HIS A 423 2.44 10.39 5.67
N GLU A 424 1.98 9.47 6.53
CA GLU A 424 1.54 9.79 7.89
C GLU A 424 2.69 9.96 8.87
N ASP A 425 3.75 9.15 8.79
CA ASP A 425 4.94 9.30 9.65
C ASP A 425 5.74 10.57 9.34
N LEU A 426 5.62 11.12 8.13
CA LEU A 426 6.17 12.44 7.78
C LEU A 426 5.26 13.60 8.23
N GLY A 427 4.02 13.32 8.64
CA GLY A 427 3.04 14.30 9.11
C GLY A 427 3.18 14.73 10.59
N LEU A 428 4.17 14.20 11.31
CA LEU A 428 4.50 14.54 12.70
C LEU A 428 5.55 15.65 12.84
N VAL A 429 6.02 16.24 11.75
CA VAL A 429 6.91 17.40 11.84
C VAL A 429 6.04 18.63 12.10
N ASP A 430 5.83 18.90 13.40
CA ASP A 430 5.41 20.19 13.93
C ASP A 430 6.08 21.33 13.16
N GLU A 431 5.36 22.43 12.99
CA GLU A 431 5.83 23.66 12.34
C GLU A 431 7.26 23.98 12.76
N ILE A 432 8.23 23.68 11.88
CA ILE A 432 9.60 24.16 12.07
C ILE A 432 9.53 25.66 11.81
N GLU A 433 9.31 26.40 12.89
CA GLU A 433 9.60 27.81 13.06
C GLU A 433 10.90 28.15 12.34
N TRP A 434 10.92 29.32 11.70
CA TRP A 434 12.08 29.95 11.08
C TRP A 434 13.36 29.62 11.87
N PRO A 435 14.27 28.75 11.37
CA PRO A 435 15.56 28.65 11.99
C PRO A 435 16.25 29.97 11.67
N SER A 436 16.27 30.87 12.66
CA SER A 436 17.08 32.07 12.65
C SER A 436 18.48 31.63 12.24
N SER A 437 18.99 32.24 11.16
CA SER A 437 20.27 31.96 10.54
C SER A 437 21.39 31.86 11.58
N LYS A 438 21.72 30.64 12.00
CA LYS A 438 23.03 30.30 12.55
C LYS A 438 23.48 29.01 11.88
N ALA A 439 24.48 29.20 11.05
CA ALA A 439 25.18 28.17 10.29
C ALA A 439 25.60 27.01 11.20
N ASN A 440 25.41 25.79 10.69
CA ASN A 440 26.50 24.84 10.62
C ASN A 440 26.26 23.84 9.48
N GLU A 441 27.34 23.60 8.77
CA GLU A 441 27.46 22.89 7.51
C GLU A 441 27.13 21.40 7.66
N ALA A 442 26.20 20.92 6.82
CA ALA A 442 26.19 19.55 6.33
C ALA A 442 25.93 19.63 4.83
N HIS A 443 26.95 19.27 4.05
CA HIS A 443 26.90 19.14 2.60
C HIS A 443 25.97 17.99 2.21
N ASP A 444 24.70 18.32 1.98
CA ASP A 444 23.86 17.66 0.99
C ASP A 444 23.04 18.77 0.33
N LEU A 445 23.04 18.81 -1.00
CA LEU A 445 22.41 19.82 -1.86
C LEU A 445 20.88 19.86 -1.66
N THR A 446 20.46 20.43 -0.53
CA THR A 446 19.07 20.77 -0.26
C THR A 446 18.86 22.20 -0.72
N ASP A 447 18.14 22.38 -1.82
CA ASP A 447 17.74 23.69 -2.30
C ASP A 447 17.12 24.48 -1.14
N SER A 448 17.71 25.63 -0.84
CA SER A 448 17.18 26.46 0.24
C SER A 448 15.76 26.88 -0.10
N LYS A 449 14.85 26.95 0.89
CA LYS A 449 13.44 27.35 0.68
C LYS A 449 13.29 28.61 -0.19
N ALA A 450 14.22 29.56 -0.07
CA ALA A 450 14.26 30.79 -0.86
C ALA A 450 14.54 30.54 -2.35
N THR A 451 15.37 29.54 -2.67
CA THR A 451 15.68 29.14 -4.05
C THR A 451 14.45 28.59 -4.75
N VAL A 452 13.69 27.71 -4.08
CA VAL A 452 12.45 27.14 -4.63
C VAL A 452 11.38 28.21 -4.86
N TRP A 453 11.23 29.17 -3.94
CA TRP A 453 10.29 30.27 -4.13
C TRP A 453 10.73 31.24 -5.24
N ASN A 454 12.04 31.52 -5.36
CA ASN A 454 12.55 32.33 -6.46
C ASN A 454 12.33 31.63 -7.80
N ASP A 455 12.51 30.32 -7.87
CA ASP A 455 12.27 29.52 -9.06
C ASP A 455 10.80 29.58 -9.49
N ILE A 456 9.87 29.31 -8.57
CA ILE A 456 8.42 29.46 -8.81
C ILE A 456 8.12 30.87 -9.27
N ALA A 457 8.72 31.89 -8.65
CA ALA A 457 8.41 33.28 -8.96
C ALA A 457 8.91 33.76 -10.32
N GLN A 458 10.04 33.24 -10.78
CA GLN A 458 10.67 33.60 -12.05
C GLN A 458 10.08 32.80 -13.23
N HIS A 459 9.69 31.54 -13.00
CA HIS A 459 9.24 30.63 -14.05
C HIS A 459 7.71 30.46 -14.12
N SER A 460 6.96 30.95 -13.14
CA SER A 460 5.49 30.92 -13.20
C SER A 460 4.95 31.78 -14.34
N ASP A 461 4.15 31.17 -15.20
CA ASP A 461 3.29 31.89 -16.15
C ASP A 461 1.83 31.75 -15.72
N MET A 462 1.17 32.88 -15.48
CA MET A 462 -0.25 32.92 -15.15
C MET A 462 -1.16 32.78 -16.39
N CYS A 463 -0.61 32.64 -17.60
CA CYS A 463 -1.33 32.36 -18.86
C CYS A 463 -2.56 33.28 -19.11
N GLY A 464 -2.48 34.54 -18.68
CA GLY A 464 -3.58 35.52 -18.82
C GLY A 464 -4.63 35.49 -17.72
N TYR A 465 -4.52 34.62 -16.71
CA TYR A 465 -5.34 34.66 -15.50
C TYR A 465 -4.89 35.76 -14.54
N ASP A 466 -5.85 36.32 -13.79
CA ASP A 466 -5.57 37.40 -12.85
C ASP A 466 -5.13 36.92 -11.48
N GLN A 467 -5.68 35.78 -11.07
CA GLN A 467 -5.38 35.13 -9.80
C GLN A 467 -5.31 33.63 -10.01
N ILE A 468 -4.31 33.02 -9.38
CA ILE A 468 -4.13 31.58 -9.34
C ILE A 468 -3.98 31.17 -7.87
N THR A 469 -4.79 30.20 -7.43
CA THR A 469 -4.67 29.62 -6.09
C THR A 469 -4.49 28.13 -6.22
N ALA A 470 -3.35 27.60 -5.77
CA ALA A 470 -3.05 26.19 -5.76
C ALA A 470 -3.30 25.58 -4.37
N LEU A 471 -3.96 24.43 -4.34
CA LEU A 471 -4.28 23.65 -3.15
C LEU A 471 -3.67 22.26 -3.28
N SER A 472 -2.78 21.91 -2.34
CA SER A 472 -2.16 20.59 -2.32
C SER A 472 -3.09 19.52 -1.75
N GLN A 473 -2.91 18.27 -2.17
CA GLN A 473 -3.55 17.11 -1.56
C GLN A 473 -3.30 17.02 -0.05
N LEU A 474 -2.08 17.37 0.40
CA LEU A 474 -1.70 17.37 1.80
C LEU A 474 -2.62 18.28 2.64
N SER A 475 -2.93 19.47 2.14
CA SER A 475 -3.82 20.41 2.85
C SER A 475 -5.24 19.89 3.00
N ILE A 476 -5.74 19.19 1.98
CA ILE A 476 -7.08 18.58 2.01
C ILE A 476 -7.12 17.50 3.10
N ASN A 477 -6.12 16.62 3.12
CA ASN A 477 -6.04 15.55 4.12
C ASN A 477 -5.84 16.10 5.54
N ARG A 478 -5.02 17.16 5.69
CA ARG A 478 -4.84 17.84 6.97
C ARG A 478 -6.15 18.45 7.47
N GLN A 479 -6.95 19.05 6.59
CA GLN A 479 -8.27 19.59 6.94
C GLN A 479 -9.23 18.50 7.43
N PHE A 480 -9.30 17.34 6.77
CA PHE A 480 -10.12 16.23 7.24
C PHE A 480 -9.64 15.68 8.59
N ARG A 481 -8.32 15.60 8.80
CA ARG A 481 -7.73 15.21 10.09
C ARG A 481 -8.08 16.20 11.21
N SER A 482 -7.95 17.50 10.97
CA SER A 482 -8.34 18.54 11.95
C SER A 482 -9.82 18.46 12.30
N ALA A 483 -10.70 18.36 11.29
CA ALA A 483 -12.14 18.23 11.53
C ALA A 483 -12.51 16.94 12.30
N TRP A 484 -11.80 15.84 12.02
CA TRP A 484 -11.96 14.59 12.76
C TRP A 484 -11.51 14.72 14.22
N SER A 485 -10.34 15.32 14.48
CA SER A 485 -9.81 15.54 15.83
C SER A 485 -10.69 16.47 16.66
N GLU A 486 -11.25 17.53 16.05
CA GLU A 486 -12.22 18.41 16.71
C GLU A 486 -13.45 17.62 17.18
N GLN A 487 -14.01 16.76 16.33
CA GLN A 487 -15.19 15.94 16.68
C GLN A 487 -14.91 14.87 17.75
N GLN A 488 -13.65 14.42 17.92
CA GLN A 488 -13.30 13.52 19.03
C GLN A 488 -13.41 14.20 20.40
N SER A 489 -13.08 15.49 20.48
CA SER A 489 -13.07 16.25 21.73
C SER A 489 -14.47 16.60 22.26
N ILE A 490 -15.49 16.54 21.39
CA ILE A 490 -16.86 16.90 21.73
C ILE A 490 -17.52 15.76 22.52
N THR A 491 -17.83 16.02 23.80
CA THR A 491 -18.52 15.09 24.72
C THR A 491 -20.04 15.04 24.51
N SER A 492 -20.62 15.99 23.79
CA SER A 492 -22.06 16.01 23.48
C SER A 492 -22.49 14.83 22.61
N MET A 493 -23.61 14.19 22.95
CA MET A 493 -24.21 13.06 22.20
C MET A 493 -25.05 13.47 20.98
N THR A 494 -25.16 14.77 20.67
CA THR A 494 -26.03 15.23 19.57
C THR A 494 -25.30 15.33 18.24
N ALA A 495 -25.74 14.51 17.28
CA ALA A 495 -25.65 14.61 15.82
C ALA A 495 -24.28 14.73 15.11
N ASP A 496 -23.21 15.19 15.77
CA ASP A 496 -22.03 15.72 15.07
C ASP A 496 -20.76 14.88 15.23
N LYS A 497 -20.92 13.55 15.36
CA LYS A 497 -19.77 12.61 15.39
C LYS A 497 -19.53 11.88 14.08
N MET A 498 -20.18 12.28 12.98
CA MET A 498 -20.17 11.52 11.73
C MET A 498 -18.77 11.27 11.14
N LEU A 499 -17.79 12.13 11.40
CA LEU A 499 -16.42 11.92 10.94
C LEU A 499 -15.70 10.84 11.75
N THR A 500 -16.08 10.64 13.02
CA THR A 500 -15.42 9.69 13.94
C THR A 500 -16.21 8.40 14.13
N ARG A 501 -17.54 8.47 14.12
CA ARG A 501 -18.46 7.35 14.27
C ARG A 501 -19.79 7.62 13.58
N TRP A 502 -20.29 6.63 12.85
CA TRP A 502 -21.60 6.71 12.22
C TRP A 502 -22.28 5.35 12.21
N GLY A 503 -23.61 5.36 12.25
CA GLY A 503 -24.40 4.16 12.14
C GLY A 503 -25.72 4.39 11.43
N TYR A 504 -26.24 3.31 10.85
CA TYR A 504 -27.52 3.26 10.18
C TYR A 504 -28.37 2.17 10.81
N GLN A 505 -29.32 2.61 11.65
CA GLN A 505 -30.25 1.72 12.37
C GLN A 505 -29.46 0.64 13.15
N ASP A 506 -29.96 -0.59 13.16
CA ASP A 506 -29.29 -1.78 13.69
C ASP A 506 -28.50 -2.55 12.62
N ARG A 507 -28.31 -1.95 11.44
CA ARG A 507 -27.79 -2.62 10.23
C ARG A 507 -26.32 -2.33 9.95
N PHE A 508 -25.84 -1.15 10.34
CA PHE A 508 -24.44 -0.77 10.16
C PHE A 508 -24.02 0.17 11.28
N ALA A 509 -22.82 0.00 11.82
CA ALA A 509 -22.15 1.01 12.60
C ALA A 509 -20.65 0.86 12.45
N ALA A 510 -19.93 1.98 12.38
CA ALA A 510 -18.48 1.98 12.27
C ALA A 510 -17.87 3.15 13.04
N ILE A 511 -16.64 2.93 13.51
CA ILE A 511 -15.70 3.96 13.95
C ILE A 511 -14.70 4.18 12.82
N PHE A 512 -14.40 5.43 12.52
CA PHE A 512 -13.54 5.81 11.40
C PHE A 512 -12.25 6.48 11.88
N GLU A 513 -11.19 6.30 11.10
CA GLU A 513 -10.03 7.18 11.11
C GLU A 513 -10.30 8.41 10.21
N PRO A 514 -9.42 9.43 10.20
CA PRO A 514 -9.54 10.53 9.27
C PRO A 514 -9.67 10.07 7.81
N LEU A 515 -10.66 10.65 7.12
CA LEU A 515 -10.85 10.42 5.70
C LEU A 515 -9.63 10.94 4.93
N THR A 516 -9.15 10.14 3.98
CA THR A 516 -7.96 10.47 3.18
C THR A 516 -8.36 10.59 1.72
N ILE A 517 -7.82 11.60 1.05
CA ILE A 517 -8.09 11.89 -0.36
C ILE A 517 -6.80 11.78 -1.15
N ARG A 518 -6.93 11.22 -2.35
CA ARG A 518 -5.90 11.20 -3.36
C ARG A 518 -6.41 11.78 -4.66
N LEU A 519 -5.73 12.81 -5.17
CA LEU A 519 -6.09 13.45 -6.43
C LEU A 519 -5.59 12.64 -7.62
N ARG A 520 -6.38 12.63 -8.70
CA ARG A 520 -6.02 11.98 -9.97
C ARG A 520 -5.89 13.01 -11.10
N PRO A 521 -4.96 12.83 -12.04
CA PRO A 521 -4.78 13.75 -13.17
C PRO A 521 -5.99 13.86 -14.10
N ASP A 522 -6.91 12.88 -14.07
CA ASP A 522 -8.14 12.85 -14.87
C ASP A 522 -9.26 13.75 -14.32
N GLY A 523 -8.98 14.56 -13.29
CA GLY A 523 -9.96 15.43 -12.65
C GLY A 523 -10.82 14.74 -11.59
N ARG A 524 -10.55 13.47 -11.27
CA ARG A 524 -11.21 12.71 -10.21
C ARG A 524 -10.37 12.70 -8.93
N ALA A 525 -10.97 12.21 -7.86
CA ALA A 525 -10.30 11.93 -6.59
C ALA A 525 -10.66 10.52 -6.11
N ILE A 526 -9.73 9.87 -5.42
CA ILE A 526 -9.99 8.64 -4.66
C ILE A 526 -10.19 9.04 -3.21
N VAL A 527 -11.34 8.67 -2.66
CA VAL A 527 -11.71 8.87 -1.26
C VAL A 527 -11.54 7.55 -0.53
N PHE A 528 -10.64 7.52 0.45
CA PHE A 528 -10.38 6.39 1.33
C PHE A 528 -11.14 6.58 2.64
N ILE A 529 -12.02 5.64 2.94
CA ILE A 529 -12.74 5.56 4.21
C ILE A 529 -12.12 4.43 5.03
N ASN A 530 -11.39 4.80 6.07
CA ASN A 530 -10.75 3.87 7.00
C ASN A 530 -11.69 3.56 8.17
N LEU A 531 -12.02 2.29 8.33
CA LEU A 531 -12.95 1.73 9.30
C LEU A 531 -12.14 0.97 10.37
N VAL A 532 -11.99 1.57 11.55
CA VAL A 532 -11.22 0.97 12.66
C VAL A 532 -11.90 -0.30 13.15
N GLU A 533 -13.17 -0.18 13.49
CA GLU A 533 -14.01 -1.28 13.96
C GLU A 533 -15.49 -0.97 13.72
N GLY A 534 -16.31 -2.00 13.67
CA GLY A 534 -17.74 -1.84 13.48
C GLY A 534 -18.49 -3.15 13.31
N PHE A 535 -19.75 -3.03 12.91
CA PHE A 535 -20.55 -4.17 12.49
C PHE A 535 -21.42 -3.83 11.29
N LEU A 536 -21.78 -4.85 10.53
CA LEU A 536 -22.76 -4.79 9.45
C LEU A 536 -23.69 -6.00 9.45
N LYS A 537 -24.89 -5.84 8.93
CA LYS A 537 -25.75 -6.95 8.50
C LYS A 537 -25.50 -7.21 7.00
N PRO A 538 -25.14 -8.43 6.59
CA PRO A 538 -24.96 -8.78 5.18
C PRO A 538 -26.22 -8.50 4.35
N LEU A 539 -26.04 -8.21 3.05
CA LEU A 539 -27.16 -8.10 2.12
C LEU A 539 -27.55 -9.49 1.58
N GLU A 540 -28.82 -9.67 1.27
CA GLU A 540 -29.34 -10.84 0.56
C GLU A 540 -30.08 -10.36 -0.69
N ASN A 541 -29.70 -10.88 -1.87
CA ASN A 541 -30.21 -10.41 -3.17
C ASN A 541 -30.12 -8.89 -3.35
N SER A 542 -29.01 -8.29 -2.91
CA SER A 542 -28.78 -6.83 -2.92
C SER A 542 -29.76 -6.00 -2.07
N LEU A 543 -30.55 -6.65 -1.20
CA LEU A 543 -31.47 -5.99 -0.29
C LEU A 543 -31.04 -6.21 1.17
N PRO A 544 -31.24 -5.22 2.06
CA PRO A 544 -30.93 -5.41 3.47
C PRO A 544 -31.98 -6.34 4.11
N ASN A 545 -31.57 -7.54 4.51
CA ASN A 545 -32.41 -8.47 5.24
C ASN A 545 -32.26 -8.22 6.76
N ALA A 546 -33.38 -8.13 7.47
CA ALA A 546 -33.42 -7.84 8.90
C ALA A 546 -32.96 -9.03 9.77
N ASP A 547 -33.07 -10.25 9.24
CA ASP A 547 -32.94 -11.51 9.99
C ASP A 547 -31.50 -12.04 10.05
N HIS A 548 -30.55 -11.44 9.33
CA HIS A 548 -29.14 -11.87 9.37
C HIS A 548 -28.43 -11.39 10.64
N GLU A 549 -27.52 -12.24 11.13
CA GLU A 549 -26.63 -11.91 12.24
C GLU A 549 -25.69 -10.75 11.90
N LYS A 550 -25.29 -10.01 12.94
CA LYS A 550 -24.34 -8.92 12.80
C LYS A 550 -22.94 -9.48 12.63
N TYR A 551 -22.28 -9.10 11.54
CA TYR A 551 -20.87 -9.39 11.32
C TYR A 551 -20.03 -8.24 11.87
N ALA A 552 -19.18 -8.52 12.85
CA ALA A 552 -18.20 -7.57 13.37
C ALA A 552 -16.96 -7.52 12.44
N PHE A 553 -16.44 -6.33 12.20
CA PHE A 553 -15.24 -6.12 11.40
C PHE A 553 -14.25 -5.19 12.10
N THR A 554 -12.98 -5.27 11.71
CA THR A 554 -11.90 -4.39 12.17
C THR A 554 -10.90 -4.15 11.04
N GLY A 555 -10.27 -2.97 11.01
CA GLY A 555 -9.18 -2.66 10.08
C GLY A 555 -9.57 -2.65 8.60
N TRP A 556 -10.79 -2.23 8.27
CA TRP A 556 -11.24 -2.17 6.87
C TRP A 556 -10.93 -0.82 6.24
N GLN A 557 -10.66 -0.81 4.94
CA GLN A 557 -10.49 0.40 4.14
C GLN A 557 -11.34 0.27 2.88
N VAL A 558 -12.21 1.23 2.62
CA VAL A 558 -13.05 1.23 1.42
C VAL A 558 -12.73 2.46 0.59
N ALA A 559 -12.38 2.24 -0.67
CA ALA A 559 -11.99 3.30 -1.60
C ALA A 559 -13.08 3.55 -2.64
N PHE A 560 -13.34 4.84 -2.91
CA PHE A 560 -14.28 5.29 -3.93
C PHE A 560 -13.62 6.30 -4.86
N ALA A 561 -13.76 6.13 -6.18
CA ALA A 561 -13.44 7.17 -7.14
C ALA A 561 -14.64 8.12 -7.30
N VAL A 562 -14.39 9.42 -7.17
CA VAL A 562 -15.39 10.48 -7.19
C VAL A 562 -14.94 11.63 -8.09
N ASP A 563 -15.88 12.30 -8.73
CA ASP A 563 -15.55 13.45 -9.57
C ASP A 563 -15.38 14.71 -8.71
N LEU A 564 -14.51 15.64 -9.13
CA LEU A 564 -14.46 16.97 -8.54
C LEU A 564 -15.36 17.91 -9.34
N LYS A 565 -16.19 18.70 -8.66
CA LYS A 565 -17.09 19.66 -9.31
C LYS A 565 -17.16 20.99 -8.58
N MET A 566 -17.25 22.06 -9.34
CA MET A 566 -17.59 23.38 -8.82
C MET A 566 -19.10 23.55 -8.84
N ARG A 567 -19.70 23.92 -7.72
CA ARG A 567 -21.15 24.13 -7.55
C ARG A 567 -21.42 25.51 -6.95
N ASP A 568 -22.42 26.20 -7.49
CA ASP A 568 -22.96 27.42 -6.88
C ASP A 568 -23.58 27.06 -5.52
N HIS A 569 -23.43 27.94 -4.51
CA HIS A 569 -24.08 27.81 -3.22
C HIS A 569 -25.57 27.51 -3.30
N VAL A 570 -26.28 28.13 -4.26
CA VAL A 570 -27.73 27.91 -4.45
C VAL A 570 -28.04 26.50 -4.96
N ALA A 571 -27.11 25.88 -5.70
CA ALA A 571 -27.24 24.52 -6.20
C ALA A 571 -27.02 23.46 -5.11
N LEU A 572 -26.59 23.85 -3.91
CA LEU A 572 -26.50 22.99 -2.72
C LEU A 572 -27.82 23.02 -1.93
N SER A 573 -28.97 23.02 -2.63
CA SER A 573 -30.31 23.12 -2.03
C SER A 573 -30.68 21.96 -1.09
N ASP A 574 -30.00 20.82 -1.25
CA ASP A 574 -30.21 19.62 -0.42
C ASP A 574 -29.38 19.65 0.87
N ALA A 575 -28.65 20.74 1.12
CA ALA A 575 -27.81 20.85 2.29
C ALA A 575 -28.62 21.06 3.57
N SER A 576 -28.11 20.49 4.65
CA SER A 576 -28.82 20.46 5.92
C SER A 576 -28.78 21.83 6.62
N PRO A 577 -29.78 22.16 7.48
CA PRO A 577 -29.76 23.39 8.26
C PRO A 577 -28.47 23.57 9.08
N GLU A 578 -27.91 22.47 9.58
CA GLU A 578 -26.67 22.46 10.35
C GLU A 578 -25.44 22.84 9.50
N TRP A 579 -25.44 22.51 8.20
CA TRP A 579 -24.41 23.00 7.30
C TRP A 579 -24.56 24.50 7.04
N LEU A 580 -25.77 24.99 6.80
CA LEU A 580 -26.01 26.42 6.57
C LEU A 580 -25.55 27.27 7.76
N GLU A 581 -25.80 26.80 8.99
CA GLU A 581 -25.31 27.45 10.21
C GLU A 581 -23.78 27.47 10.30
N ARG A 582 -23.11 26.33 10.06
CA ARG A 582 -21.64 26.26 10.02
C ARG A 582 -21.04 27.12 8.92
N PHE A 583 -21.68 27.14 7.75
CA PHE A 583 -21.25 28.00 6.64
C PHE A 583 -21.38 29.48 7.01
N ALA A 584 -22.46 29.89 7.67
CA ALA A 584 -22.63 31.26 8.16
C ALA A 584 -21.52 31.68 9.14
N GLN A 585 -20.95 30.72 9.88
CA GLN A 585 -19.82 30.95 10.78
C GLN A 585 -18.44 30.93 10.10
N SER A 586 -18.36 30.51 8.84
CA SER A 586 -17.10 30.44 8.09
C SER A 586 -16.50 31.82 7.81
N ALA A 587 -15.18 31.90 7.64
CA ALA A 587 -14.49 33.15 7.33
C ALA A 587 -15.00 33.78 6.03
N ALA A 588 -15.26 32.98 5.00
CA ALA A 588 -15.77 33.46 3.71
C ALA A 588 -17.15 34.13 3.85
N HIS A 589 -18.07 33.52 4.60
CA HIS A 589 -19.39 34.11 4.83
C HIS A 589 -19.33 35.32 5.75
N LYS A 590 -18.51 35.30 6.82
CA LYS A 590 -18.35 36.47 7.70
C LYS A 590 -17.81 37.69 6.97
N GLN A 591 -16.92 37.49 5.98
CA GLN A 591 -16.33 38.58 5.21
C GLN A 591 -17.22 39.06 4.05
N HIS A 592 -17.94 38.16 3.38
CA HIS A 592 -18.63 38.47 2.13
C HIS A 592 -20.14 38.20 2.12
N GLY A 593 -20.66 37.47 3.12
CA GLY A 593 -22.04 36.97 3.15
C GLY A 593 -23.11 38.06 3.29
N SER A 594 -22.75 39.21 3.88
CA SER A 594 -23.65 40.37 3.97
C SER A 594 -23.76 41.15 2.66
N ASN A 595 -22.95 40.83 1.64
CA ASN A 595 -22.94 41.56 0.38
C ASN A 595 -23.83 40.88 -0.68
N PRO A 596 -24.94 41.51 -1.12
CA PRO A 596 -25.86 40.92 -2.08
C PRO A 596 -25.24 40.69 -3.47
N ASP A 597 -24.18 41.44 -3.80
CA ASP A 597 -23.44 41.33 -5.06
C ASP A 597 -22.36 40.23 -5.05
N THR A 598 -22.23 39.48 -3.94
CA THR A 598 -21.35 38.32 -3.88
C THR A 598 -22.18 37.03 -3.93
N LYS A 599 -21.69 36.05 -4.70
CA LYS A 599 -22.12 34.64 -4.62
C LYS A 599 -20.95 33.77 -4.17
N PHE A 600 -21.22 32.54 -3.77
CA PHE A 600 -20.18 31.59 -3.38
C PHE A 600 -20.17 30.41 -4.33
N GLU A 601 -18.98 30.07 -4.82
CA GLU A 601 -18.71 28.85 -5.57
C GLU A 601 -17.97 27.87 -4.67
N HIS A 602 -18.38 26.61 -4.69
CA HIS A 602 -17.83 25.55 -3.84
C HIS A 602 -17.18 24.47 -4.69
N LEU A 603 -15.94 24.11 -4.40
CA LEU A 603 -15.35 22.89 -4.92
C LEU A 603 -15.76 21.73 -4.04
N CYS A 604 -16.44 20.75 -4.63
CA CYS A 604 -17.00 19.61 -3.92
C CYS A 604 -16.51 18.28 -4.49
N LEU A 605 -16.44 17.28 -3.61
CA LEU A 605 -16.45 15.87 -4.00
C LEU A 605 -17.86 15.49 -4.44
N ASP A 606 -18.03 15.01 -5.67
CA ASP A 606 -19.32 14.61 -6.18
C ASP A 606 -19.65 13.16 -5.79
N PHE A 607 -20.44 13.03 -4.72
CA PHE A 607 -20.89 11.73 -4.23
C PHE A 607 -22.14 11.18 -4.94
N ASP A 608 -22.68 11.88 -5.94
CA ASP A 608 -23.84 11.39 -6.70
C ASP A 608 -23.48 10.23 -7.64
N ARG A 609 -22.22 10.18 -8.11
CA ARG A 609 -21.69 9.18 -9.04
C ARG A 609 -20.39 8.58 -8.53
N VAL A 610 -20.44 7.93 -7.38
CA VAL A 610 -19.26 7.23 -6.85
C VAL A 610 -19.08 5.85 -7.47
N GLU A 611 -17.82 5.52 -7.73
CA GLU A 611 -17.39 4.23 -8.24
C GLU A 611 -16.58 3.53 -7.16
N PHE A 612 -16.98 2.31 -6.77
CA PHE A 612 -16.22 1.51 -5.82
C PHE A 612 -14.92 1.02 -6.46
N LEU A 613 -13.79 1.30 -5.81
CA LEU A 613 -12.47 0.83 -6.23
C LEU A 613 -12.02 -0.32 -5.33
N HIS A 614 -12.28 -1.54 -5.74
CA HIS A 614 -11.94 -2.73 -4.96
C HIS A 614 -10.42 -2.95 -4.88
N GLU A 615 -9.65 -2.62 -5.92
CA GLU A 615 -8.18 -2.73 -5.94
C GLU A 615 -7.49 -1.82 -4.90
N ALA A 616 -8.15 -0.72 -4.55
CA ALA A 616 -7.69 0.24 -3.56
C ALA A 616 -8.37 0.01 -2.18
N SER A 617 -9.17 -1.05 -2.02
CA SER A 617 -9.88 -1.38 -0.79
C SER A 617 -9.22 -2.55 -0.05
N ARG A 618 -9.44 -2.65 1.27
CA ARG A 618 -8.89 -3.67 2.16
C ARG A 618 -9.97 -4.16 3.12
N PHE A 619 -10.11 -5.48 3.23
CA PHE A 619 -11.05 -6.11 4.15
C PHE A 619 -10.32 -7.10 5.06
N GLU A 620 -9.59 -6.58 6.05
CA GLU A 620 -8.85 -7.42 7.01
C GLU A 620 -9.79 -8.41 7.72
N GLY A 621 -9.33 -9.66 7.86
CA GLY A 621 -10.08 -10.74 8.52
C GLY A 621 -11.35 -11.21 7.78
N LEU A 622 -11.70 -10.59 6.65
CA LEU A 622 -12.90 -10.95 5.90
C LEU A 622 -12.72 -12.26 5.12
N PHE A 623 -11.59 -12.42 4.44
CA PHE A 623 -11.30 -13.60 3.61
C PHE A 623 -10.61 -14.69 4.43
N THR A 624 -11.24 -15.07 5.54
CA THR A 624 -10.77 -16.18 6.37
C THR A 624 -11.46 -17.49 5.96
N PRO A 625 -10.84 -18.65 6.22
CA PRO A 625 -11.42 -19.97 5.94
C PRO A 625 -12.84 -20.16 6.48
N THR A 626 -13.16 -19.49 7.59
CA THR A 626 -14.47 -19.58 8.28
C THR A 626 -15.49 -18.55 7.81
N SER A 627 -15.09 -17.60 6.96
CA SER A 627 -15.96 -16.51 6.51
C SER A 627 -16.74 -16.90 5.26
N SER A 628 -17.86 -17.58 5.46
CA SER A 628 -18.83 -17.81 4.40
C SER A 628 -19.42 -16.49 3.91
N ARG A 629 -19.78 -16.45 2.61
CA ARG A 629 -20.49 -15.33 1.95
C ARG A 629 -19.79 -13.98 2.13
N SER A 630 -18.46 -13.96 2.07
CA SER A 630 -17.64 -12.75 2.24
C SER A 630 -18.06 -11.60 1.30
N MET A 631 -18.52 -11.92 0.08
CA MET A 631 -19.02 -10.91 -0.86
C MET A 631 -20.23 -10.14 -0.34
N ASN A 632 -21.21 -10.82 0.28
CA ASN A 632 -22.41 -10.17 0.79
C ASN A 632 -22.05 -9.12 1.85
N LYS A 633 -20.94 -9.33 2.58
CA LYS A 633 -20.40 -8.38 3.55
C LYS A 633 -19.68 -7.20 2.85
N VAL A 634 -18.90 -7.44 1.79
CA VAL A 634 -18.30 -6.37 0.95
C VAL A 634 -19.39 -5.51 0.32
N LEU A 635 -20.37 -6.12 -0.33
CA LEU A 635 -21.48 -5.39 -0.95
C LEU A 635 -22.30 -4.62 0.08
N ALA A 636 -22.51 -5.19 1.28
CA ALA A 636 -23.17 -4.49 2.37
C ALA A 636 -22.42 -3.21 2.77
N VAL A 637 -21.11 -3.30 3.09
CA VAL A 637 -20.36 -2.11 3.50
C VAL A 637 -20.28 -1.08 2.39
N VAL A 638 -20.06 -1.49 1.15
CA VAL A 638 -20.04 -0.59 -0.02
C VAL A 638 -21.40 0.11 -0.17
N THR A 639 -22.51 -0.62 -0.04
CA THR A 639 -23.87 -0.07 -0.14
C THR A 639 -24.17 0.89 1.01
N TYR A 640 -23.85 0.53 2.25
CA TYR A 640 -24.06 1.42 3.40
C TYR A 640 -23.21 2.69 3.30
N LEU A 641 -21.95 2.58 2.87
CA LEU A 641 -21.09 3.73 2.70
C LEU A 641 -21.54 4.62 1.54
N ARG A 642 -21.75 4.06 0.35
CA ARG A 642 -22.18 4.80 -0.83
C ARG A 642 -23.55 5.42 -0.67
N ASP A 643 -24.55 4.60 -0.36
CA ASP A 643 -25.95 4.98 -0.53
C ASP A 643 -26.52 5.69 0.71
N ARG A 644 -25.80 5.65 1.84
CA ARG A 644 -26.25 6.24 3.12
C ARG A 644 -25.22 7.19 3.72
N TYR A 645 -24.01 6.70 4.02
CA TYR A 645 -22.98 7.53 4.69
C TYR A 645 -22.56 8.71 3.81
N LEU A 646 -22.08 8.48 2.58
CA LEU A 646 -21.58 9.53 1.70
C LEU A 646 -22.65 10.56 1.32
N LYS A 647 -23.91 10.12 1.15
CA LYS A 647 -25.04 11.04 0.94
C LYS A 647 -25.28 11.94 2.16
N ARG A 648 -25.28 11.38 3.37
CA ARG A 648 -25.43 12.18 4.60
C ARG A 648 -24.21 13.08 4.85
N PHE A 649 -23.02 12.62 4.49
CA PHE A 649 -21.76 13.38 4.55
C PHE A 649 -21.82 14.60 3.63
N ALA A 650 -22.39 14.44 2.43
CA ALA A 650 -22.65 15.52 1.49
C ALA A 650 -23.70 16.51 2.02
N GLN A 651 -24.81 16.03 2.56
CA GLN A 651 -25.86 16.87 3.15
C GLN A 651 -25.34 17.76 4.29
N LEU A 652 -24.42 17.23 5.11
CA LEU A 652 -23.74 18.00 6.15
C LEU A 652 -22.59 18.86 5.61
N GLY A 653 -22.39 18.93 4.30
CA GLY A 653 -21.41 19.80 3.65
C GLY A 653 -19.94 19.40 3.86
N HIS A 654 -19.65 18.23 4.43
CA HIS A 654 -18.27 17.77 4.59
C HIS A 654 -17.60 17.42 3.26
N HIS A 655 -18.38 17.26 2.19
CA HIS A 655 -17.91 17.10 0.82
C HIS A 655 -17.32 18.38 0.18
N VAL A 656 -17.50 19.55 0.81
CA VAL A 656 -16.98 20.84 0.32
C VAL A 656 -15.51 20.97 0.70
N LEU A 657 -14.62 21.00 -0.29
CA LEU A 657 -13.18 21.12 -0.11
C LEU A 657 -12.74 22.59 0.03
N TYR A 658 -13.35 23.48 -0.76
CA TYR A 658 -12.97 24.89 -0.81
C TYR A 658 -14.14 25.77 -1.21
N THR A 659 -14.18 27.02 -0.71
CA THR A 659 -15.23 28.00 -1.02
C THR A 659 -14.62 29.30 -1.50
N ILE A 660 -15.14 29.84 -2.61
CA ILE A 660 -14.63 31.02 -3.29
C ILE A 660 -15.74 32.08 -3.40
N PRO A 661 -15.56 33.29 -2.86
CA PRO A 661 -16.48 34.40 -3.11
C PRO A 661 -16.29 34.94 -4.54
N VAL A 662 -17.37 35.08 -5.29
CA VAL A 662 -17.39 35.58 -6.67
C VAL A 662 -18.40 36.72 -6.80
N TRP A 663 -17.96 37.85 -7.35
CA TRP A 663 -18.75 39.06 -7.53
C TRP A 663 -19.62 38.96 -8.78
N LYS A 664 -20.92 39.24 -8.61
CA LYS A 664 -21.92 39.23 -9.68
C LYS A 664 -21.81 40.44 -10.60
N SER A 665 -21.48 41.61 -10.04
CA SER A 665 -21.41 42.88 -10.75
C SER A 665 -19.98 43.42 -10.84
N ARG A 666 -19.57 43.81 -12.04
CA ARG A 666 -18.26 44.45 -12.30
C ARG A 666 -18.09 45.76 -11.53
N THR A 667 -19.15 46.55 -11.38
CA THR A 667 -19.07 47.88 -10.77
C THR A 667 -19.01 47.84 -9.25
N ALA A 668 -19.47 46.74 -8.65
CA ALA A 668 -19.44 46.54 -7.21
C ALA A 668 -18.18 45.79 -6.74
N ALA A 669 -17.51 45.07 -7.64
CA ALA A 669 -16.33 44.28 -7.31
C ALA A 669 -15.12 45.17 -6.97
N PRO A 670 -14.38 44.87 -5.89
CA PRO A 670 -13.08 45.49 -5.67
C PRO A 670 -12.12 45.10 -6.81
N PRO A 671 -11.00 45.82 -7.01
CA PRO A 671 -10.07 45.55 -8.10
C PRO A 671 -9.51 44.11 -8.14
N TYR A 672 -9.41 43.47 -6.97
CA TYR A 672 -8.98 42.08 -6.78
C TYR A 672 -10.16 41.12 -6.51
N GLY A 673 -11.40 41.58 -6.67
CA GLY A 673 -12.58 40.75 -6.53
C GLY A 673 -12.74 39.84 -7.75
N LEU A 674 -12.77 38.53 -7.52
CA LEU A 674 -13.02 37.56 -8.58
C LEU A 674 -14.43 37.73 -9.13
N THR A 675 -14.56 37.90 -10.44
CA THR A 675 -15.85 37.97 -11.16
C THR A 675 -16.16 36.67 -11.89
N SER A 676 -15.16 35.85 -12.16
CA SER A 676 -15.32 34.50 -12.70
C SER A 676 -14.20 33.60 -12.20
N VAL A 677 -14.52 32.32 -11.99
CA VAL A 677 -13.57 31.33 -11.50
C VAL A 677 -13.78 29.99 -12.22
N ALA A 678 -12.69 29.26 -12.41
CA ALA A 678 -12.68 27.86 -12.83
C ALA A 678 -11.67 27.09 -11.97
N PHE A 679 -11.66 25.76 -12.08
CA PHE A 679 -10.59 24.96 -11.50
C PHE A 679 -10.08 23.93 -12.50
N GLN A 680 -8.87 23.44 -12.24
CA GLN A 680 -8.29 22.30 -12.92
C GLN A 680 -7.46 21.48 -11.93
N VAL A 681 -7.36 20.18 -12.16
CA VAL A 681 -6.35 19.35 -11.48
C VAL A 681 -5.09 19.39 -12.32
N HIS A 682 -4.01 19.92 -11.76
CA HIS A 682 -2.73 20.11 -12.44
C HIS A 682 -1.74 19.05 -11.98
N SER A 683 -1.05 18.43 -12.92
CA SER A 683 -0.05 17.38 -12.65
C SER A 683 0.98 17.34 -13.78
N ASN A 684 2.25 17.13 -13.44
CA ASN A 684 3.36 17.10 -14.40
C ASN A 684 3.40 15.80 -15.23
N THR A 685 2.60 14.79 -14.89
CA THR A 685 2.50 13.56 -15.66
C THR A 685 1.59 13.75 -16.87
N THR A 686 2.16 13.97 -18.05
CA THR A 686 1.47 14.18 -19.35
C THR A 686 0.79 12.94 -19.94
N GLY A 687 0.34 11.98 -19.13
CA GLY A 687 -0.26 10.73 -19.60
C GLY A 687 -1.79 10.72 -19.49
N SER A 688 -2.49 10.78 -20.63
CA SER A 688 -3.87 10.29 -20.73
C SER A 688 -3.84 8.75 -20.71
N ALA A 689 -3.79 8.17 -19.52
CA ALA A 689 -4.02 6.76 -19.31
C ALA A 689 -4.71 6.59 -17.96
N SER A 690 -5.94 6.06 -17.98
CA SER A 690 -6.77 5.75 -16.81
C SER A 690 -6.10 4.81 -15.79
N ASN A 691 -4.91 4.29 -16.10
CA ASN A 691 -4.20 3.22 -15.41
C ASN A 691 -2.75 3.59 -15.04
N LEU A 692 -2.38 4.88 -14.99
CA LEU A 692 -1.04 5.30 -14.53
C LEU A 692 -0.90 5.08 -13.01
N PRO A 693 -0.02 4.18 -12.55
CA PRO A 693 0.01 3.76 -11.14
C PRO A 693 0.84 4.69 -10.23
N ALA A 694 0.71 4.50 -8.92
CA ALA A 694 1.08 5.44 -7.86
C ALA A 694 2.57 5.78 -7.68
N ALA A 695 3.46 4.81 -7.83
CA ALA A 695 4.88 5.00 -7.57
C ALA A 695 5.68 5.73 -8.68
N GLN A 696 5.03 6.12 -9.80
CA GLN A 696 5.64 7.02 -10.80
C GLN A 696 5.41 8.51 -10.52
N GLN A 697 4.58 8.86 -9.54
CA GLN A 697 4.64 10.20 -8.97
C GLN A 697 5.85 10.22 -8.03
N SER A 698 6.95 10.77 -8.53
CA SER A 698 8.01 11.25 -7.65
C SER A 698 7.37 12.11 -6.56
N GLN A 699 7.90 12.09 -5.34
CA GLN A 699 7.43 12.94 -4.23
C GLN A 699 7.32 14.42 -4.63
N THR A 700 8.00 14.83 -5.70
CA THR A 700 8.02 16.16 -6.29
C THR A 700 6.83 16.52 -7.20
N SER A 701 5.98 15.58 -7.65
CA SER A 701 4.93 15.88 -8.65
C SER A 701 3.53 15.37 -8.27
N SER A 702 3.12 15.57 -7.01
CA SER A 702 1.75 15.24 -6.57
C SER A 702 0.74 16.13 -7.30
N PRO A 703 -0.41 15.60 -7.77
CA PRO A 703 -1.44 16.42 -8.40
C PRO A 703 -1.95 17.49 -7.42
N VAL A 704 -2.21 18.69 -7.94
CA VAL A 704 -2.69 19.83 -7.16
C VAL A 704 -3.97 20.39 -7.78
N ILE A 705 -4.87 20.91 -6.96
CA ILE A 705 -6.03 21.64 -7.46
C ILE A 705 -5.62 23.09 -7.68
N ILE A 706 -5.81 23.60 -8.88
CA ILE A 706 -5.56 25.00 -9.22
C ILE A 706 -6.88 25.69 -9.49
N PHE A 707 -7.15 26.76 -8.75
CA PHE A 707 -8.23 27.71 -9.01
C PHE A 707 -7.72 28.83 -9.89
N LEU A 708 -8.47 29.14 -10.94
CA LEU A 708 -8.13 30.11 -11.97
C LEU A 708 -9.19 31.22 -11.97
N GLY A 709 -8.77 32.45 -11.68
CA GLY A 709 -9.69 33.57 -11.44
C GLY A 709 -9.45 34.76 -12.36
N MET A 710 -10.54 35.45 -12.72
CA MET A 710 -10.51 36.75 -13.41
C MET A 710 -11.15 37.85 -12.57
N CYS A 711 -10.61 39.05 -12.67
CA CYS A 711 -11.09 40.26 -12.00
C CYS A 711 -11.68 41.27 -13.01
N GLY A 712 -12.55 42.15 -12.51
CA GLY A 712 -13.05 43.29 -13.29
C GLY A 712 -13.98 42.90 -14.45
N GLY A 713 -14.65 41.75 -14.38
CA GLY A 713 -15.62 41.29 -15.37
C GLY A 713 -14.99 40.74 -16.66
N ARG A 714 -13.69 40.44 -16.65
CA ARG A 714 -13.02 39.78 -17.78
C ARG A 714 -13.47 38.33 -17.92
N SER A 715 -13.56 37.85 -19.14
CA SER A 715 -13.88 36.45 -19.44
C SER A 715 -12.70 35.53 -19.11
N LEU A 716 -13.00 34.30 -18.70
CA LEU A 716 -11.99 33.25 -18.54
C LEU A 716 -11.28 32.99 -19.89
N PRO A 717 -9.94 32.91 -19.91
CA PRO A 717 -9.19 32.38 -21.04
C PRO A 717 -9.72 31.01 -21.48
N THR A 718 -9.74 30.75 -22.79
CA THR A 718 -10.22 29.48 -23.37
C THR A 718 -9.19 28.35 -23.25
N SER A 719 -7.91 28.71 -23.11
CA SER A 719 -6.81 27.77 -22.96
C SER A 719 -6.66 27.34 -21.50
N ALA A 720 -6.45 26.04 -21.25
CA ALA A 720 -6.07 25.57 -19.92
C ALA A 720 -4.70 26.14 -19.51
N LEU A 721 -4.46 26.29 -18.20
CA LEU A 721 -3.17 26.76 -17.70
C LEU A 721 -2.10 25.72 -18.05
N GLN A 722 -1.13 26.14 -18.85
CA GLN A 722 0.00 25.30 -19.27
C GLN A 722 0.95 25.06 -18.10
N LEU A 723 1.69 23.95 -18.18
CA LEU A 723 2.72 23.62 -17.20
C LEU A 723 3.86 24.65 -17.32
N SER A 724 3.97 25.56 -16.35
CA SER A 724 5.04 26.56 -16.30
C SER A 724 5.97 26.37 -15.11
N THR A 725 5.43 25.97 -13.96
CA THR A 725 6.17 25.67 -12.73
C THR A 725 5.36 24.75 -11.82
N ASP A 726 6.01 24.17 -10.82
CA ASP A 726 5.33 23.55 -9.69
C ASP A 726 4.68 24.63 -8.82
N TRP A 727 3.34 24.67 -8.80
CA TRP A 727 2.59 25.67 -8.04
C TRP A 727 2.60 25.41 -6.52
N VAL A 728 3.21 24.33 -6.05
CA VAL A 728 3.37 23.99 -4.64
C VAL A 728 4.87 23.78 -4.40
N ALA A 729 5.46 24.58 -3.52
CA ALA A 729 6.89 24.49 -3.25
C ALA A 729 7.22 23.26 -2.41
N HIS A 730 8.26 22.54 -2.85
CA HIS A 730 8.84 21.37 -2.20
C HIS A 730 10.36 21.57 -2.01
N ALA A 731 10.85 21.56 -0.77
CA ALA A 731 12.29 21.70 -0.47
C ALA A 731 12.70 20.76 0.67
N GLY A 732 13.17 19.55 0.34
CA GLY A 732 13.47 18.52 1.33
C GLY A 732 12.22 18.14 2.15
N ARG A 733 12.25 18.38 3.47
CA ARG A 733 11.09 18.17 4.36
C ARG A 733 10.06 19.31 4.35
N PHE A 734 10.34 20.40 3.64
CA PHE A 734 9.43 21.54 3.55
C PHE A 734 8.41 21.36 2.43
N TRP A 735 7.13 21.43 2.81
CA TRP A 735 5.99 21.34 1.91
C TRP A 735 5.08 22.53 2.14
N THR A 736 4.71 23.23 1.07
CA THR A 736 3.68 24.28 1.17
C THR A 736 2.29 23.68 1.11
N HIS A 737 1.37 24.27 1.87
CA HIS A 737 -0.03 23.88 1.85
C HIS A 737 -0.76 24.35 0.58
N GLY A 738 -0.28 25.44 0.00
CA GLY A 738 -0.79 26.02 -1.23
C GLY A 738 -0.07 27.33 -1.54
N THR A 739 -0.35 27.86 -2.71
CA THR A 739 0.28 29.08 -3.23
C THR A 739 -0.78 29.99 -3.83
N GLY A 740 -0.69 31.29 -3.56
CA GLY A 740 -1.49 32.31 -4.22
C GLY A 740 -0.60 33.18 -5.12
N GLY A 741 -0.96 33.27 -6.40
CA GLY A 741 -0.36 34.17 -7.39
C GLY A 741 -1.36 35.25 -7.81
N ILE A 742 -0.89 36.49 -7.94
CA ILE A 742 -1.67 37.62 -8.45
C ILE A 742 -0.91 38.23 -9.62
N SER A 743 -1.62 38.48 -10.73
CA SER A 743 -1.00 39.03 -11.92
C SER A 743 -0.47 40.44 -11.67
N SER A 744 0.65 40.76 -12.30
CA SER A 744 1.23 42.11 -12.28
C SER A 744 0.23 43.18 -12.73
N ALA A 745 -0.62 42.87 -13.72
CA ALA A 745 -1.66 43.78 -14.17
C ALA A 745 -2.60 44.17 -13.02
N VAL A 746 -3.08 43.20 -12.24
CA VAL A 746 -4.00 43.46 -11.12
C VAL A 746 -3.26 44.05 -9.91
N PHE A 747 -2.11 43.50 -9.53
CA PHE A 747 -1.39 43.98 -8.36
C PHE A 747 -0.78 45.37 -8.58
N LEU A 748 0.00 45.55 -9.65
CA LEU A 748 0.67 46.83 -9.92
C LEU A 748 -0.29 47.87 -10.45
N ARG A 749 -0.98 47.60 -11.57
CA ARG A 749 -1.73 48.66 -12.28
C ARG A 749 -3.05 49.00 -11.61
N GLU A 750 -3.77 48.01 -11.10
CA GLU A 750 -5.10 48.25 -10.51
C GLU A 750 -5.04 48.57 -9.02
N ARG A 751 -3.93 48.30 -8.32
CA ARG A 751 -3.82 48.53 -6.87
C ARG A 751 -2.64 49.41 -6.45
N LEU A 752 -1.40 48.99 -6.72
CA LEU A 752 -0.24 49.70 -6.18
C LEU A 752 -0.04 51.08 -6.81
N LEU A 753 -0.05 51.18 -8.15
CA LEU A 753 0.17 52.45 -8.85
C LEU A 753 -0.91 53.51 -8.52
N PRO A 754 -2.22 53.18 -8.41
CA PRO A 754 -3.21 54.14 -7.95
C PRO A 754 -2.96 54.65 -6.52
N LEU A 755 -2.54 53.77 -5.60
CA LEU A 755 -2.19 54.17 -4.23
C LEU A 755 -0.97 55.11 -4.23
N LEU A 756 0.07 54.79 -4.99
CA LEU A 756 1.25 55.64 -5.12
C LEU A 756 0.91 56.96 -5.83
N SER A 757 0.00 56.95 -6.82
CA SER A 757 -0.48 58.16 -7.49
C SER A 757 -1.21 59.09 -6.53
N ALA A 758 -1.94 58.55 -5.54
CA ALA A 758 -2.55 59.34 -4.48
C ALA A 758 -1.49 59.98 -3.56
N VAL A 759 -0.40 59.26 -3.27
CA VAL A 759 0.76 59.83 -2.55
C VAL A 759 1.39 60.97 -3.36
N ASN A 760 1.61 60.77 -4.66
CA ASN A 760 2.13 61.83 -5.54
C ASN A 760 1.20 63.04 -5.54
N ALA A 761 -0.12 62.85 -5.59
CA ALA A 761 -1.07 63.95 -5.56
C ALA A 761 -0.98 64.76 -4.25
N VAL A 762 -0.70 64.12 -3.12
CA VAL A 762 -0.56 64.81 -1.83
C VAL A 762 0.82 65.46 -1.67
N THR A 763 1.86 64.88 -2.25
CA THR A 763 3.26 65.33 -2.08
C THR A 763 3.74 66.29 -3.17
N THR A 764 3.15 66.27 -4.36
CA THR A 764 3.49 67.19 -5.46
C THR A 764 3.03 68.60 -5.10
N VAL A 765 4.01 69.51 -5.00
CA VAL A 765 3.77 70.92 -4.68
C VAL A 765 3.50 71.70 -5.96
N VAL A 766 2.32 72.30 -6.04
CA VAL A 766 1.88 73.17 -7.14
C VAL A 766 1.57 74.56 -6.58
N PRO A 767 1.97 75.65 -7.27
CA PRO A 767 1.60 76.98 -6.82
C PRO A 767 0.12 77.24 -7.13
N ALA A 768 -0.57 77.87 -6.19
CA ALA A 768 -1.95 78.30 -6.33
C ALA A 768 -2.01 79.68 -7.00
N SER A 769 -3.16 80.03 -7.57
CA SER A 769 -3.37 81.35 -8.18
C SER A 769 -3.16 82.47 -7.15
N SER A 770 -2.01 83.14 -7.21
CA SER A 770 -1.68 84.25 -6.31
C SER A 770 -2.49 85.50 -6.66
N THR A 771 -3.26 86.04 -5.71
CA THR A 771 -3.78 87.42 -5.81
C THR A 771 -2.68 88.41 -5.47
N ILE A 772 -2.43 89.37 -6.35
CA ILE A 772 -1.53 90.50 -6.05
C ILE A 772 -2.28 91.43 -5.10
N GLU A 773 -1.76 91.60 -3.89
CA GLU A 773 -2.30 92.59 -2.96
C GLU A 773 -2.09 94.01 -3.52
N ARG A 774 -2.93 94.96 -3.09
CA ARG A 774 -2.93 96.37 -3.57
C ARG A 774 -1.57 97.07 -3.43
N ASP A 775 -0.63 96.51 -2.66
CA ASP A 775 0.69 97.08 -2.36
C ASP A 775 1.83 96.53 -3.23
N GLY A 776 1.55 95.70 -4.24
CA GLY A 776 2.56 95.22 -5.22
C GLY A 776 3.50 94.13 -4.70
N LYS A 777 3.21 93.55 -3.54
CA LYS A 777 3.91 92.38 -3.00
C LYS A 777 3.31 91.11 -3.62
N TRP A 778 4.18 90.23 -4.14
CA TRP A 778 3.76 88.93 -4.65
C TRP A 778 3.90 87.92 -3.51
N GLU A 779 2.78 87.41 -3.02
CA GLU A 779 2.77 86.31 -2.08
C GLU A 779 2.44 85.02 -2.83
N LEU A 780 3.44 84.14 -2.92
CA LEU A 780 3.31 82.84 -3.54
C LEU A 780 2.57 81.92 -2.56
N GLU A 781 1.36 81.51 -2.91
CA GLU A 781 0.63 80.46 -2.20
C GLU A 781 0.96 79.11 -2.83
N LEU A 782 1.37 78.13 -2.02
CA LEU A 782 1.70 76.78 -2.48
C LEU A 782 0.63 75.81 -1.95
N ASN A 783 0.11 74.98 -2.84
CA ASN A 783 -0.81 73.89 -2.51
C ASN A 783 -0.23 72.54 -2.94
N SER A 784 -0.79 71.44 -2.43
CA SER A 784 -0.55 70.12 -2.99
C SER A 784 -1.45 69.93 -4.22
N TRP A 785 -1.04 69.10 -5.19
CA TRP A 785 -1.87 68.76 -6.35
C TRP A 785 -3.30 68.31 -5.96
N ALA A 786 -3.42 67.53 -4.87
CA ALA A 786 -4.69 67.05 -4.31
C ALA A 786 -5.59 68.14 -3.68
N LYS A 787 -5.09 69.37 -3.50
CA LYS A 787 -5.82 70.51 -2.92
C LYS A 787 -6.08 71.63 -3.94
N ASP A 788 -5.49 71.54 -5.13
CA ASP A 788 -5.67 72.52 -6.18
C ASP A 788 -7.07 72.39 -6.81
N ALA A 789 -7.80 73.50 -6.89
CA ALA A 789 -9.19 73.51 -7.37
C ALA A 789 -9.35 73.12 -8.85
N GLN A 790 -8.30 73.26 -9.66
CA GLN A 790 -8.32 72.92 -11.09
C GLN A 790 -7.78 71.51 -11.36
N ARG A 791 -6.99 70.95 -10.45
CA ARG A 791 -6.27 69.66 -10.62
C ARG A 791 -6.74 68.54 -9.72
N THR A 792 -7.60 68.82 -8.73
CA THR A 792 -8.24 67.81 -7.87
C THR A 792 -8.97 66.71 -8.65
N SER A 793 -9.40 66.98 -9.88
CA SER A 793 -10.02 65.99 -10.79
C SER A 793 -9.03 65.24 -11.69
N ARG A 794 -7.73 65.58 -11.66
CA ARG A 794 -6.67 65.00 -12.50
C ARG A 794 -5.77 64.07 -11.68
N ASN A 795 -5.47 62.91 -12.23
CA ASN A 795 -4.56 61.93 -11.61
C ASN A 795 -3.08 62.35 -11.73
N CYS A 796 -2.24 61.88 -10.81
CA CYS A 796 -0.76 61.97 -10.85
C CYS A 796 -0.14 60.59 -11.17
N PRO A 797 -0.36 60.02 -12.38
CA PRO A 797 0.01 58.64 -12.66
C PRO A 797 1.51 58.47 -12.82
N PHE A 798 2.05 57.40 -12.24
CA PHE A 798 3.38 56.92 -12.59
C PHE A 798 3.45 56.47 -14.05
N SER A 799 4.54 56.82 -14.73
CA SER A 799 4.86 56.39 -16.08
C SER A 799 5.93 55.28 -16.05
N HIS A 800 5.77 54.25 -16.89
CA HIS A 800 6.78 53.20 -17.02
C HIS A 800 8.01 53.74 -17.74
N VAL A 801 9.21 53.44 -17.23
CA VAL A 801 10.49 53.85 -17.83
C VAL A 801 11.07 52.69 -18.64
N PRO A 802 10.96 52.68 -19.97
CA PRO A 802 11.50 51.62 -20.81
C PRO A 802 13.02 51.77 -20.97
N ALA A 803 13.79 51.41 -19.94
CA ALA A 803 15.22 51.05 -19.98
C ALA A 803 15.82 51.11 -18.56
N SER A 804 15.98 49.96 -17.91
CA SER A 804 17.02 49.78 -16.90
C SER A 804 17.74 48.48 -17.22
N ASN A 805 19.07 48.50 -17.21
CA ASN A 805 19.95 47.37 -17.54
C ASN A 805 19.90 46.21 -16.52
N GLU A 806 18.85 46.12 -15.70
CA GLU A 806 18.64 45.07 -14.71
C GLU A 806 17.53 44.14 -15.20
N GLU A 807 17.89 42.92 -15.60
CA GLU A 807 16.93 41.88 -15.98
C GLU A 807 15.93 41.63 -14.83
N GLY A 808 14.63 41.73 -15.11
CA GLY A 808 13.55 41.36 -14.19
C GLY A 808 12.95 42.48 -13.32
N ALA A 809 13.47 43.72 -13.36
CA ALA A 809 12.93 44.84 -12.59
C ALA A 809 12.07 45.79 -13.44
N LEU A 810 10.87 46.13 -12.96
CA LEU A 810 10.00 47.16 -13.54
C LEU A 810 10.26 48.51 -12.86
N ARG A 811 10.58 49.54 -13.65
CA ARG A 811 10.83 50.89 -13.15
C ARG A 811 9.74 51.86 -13.56
N TYR A 812 9.25 52.62 -12.59
CA TYR A 812 8.22 53.63 -12.75
C TYR A 812 8.72 54.98 -12.24
N GLN A 813 8.37 56.05 -12.96
CA GLN A 813 8.73 57.42 -12.64
C GLN A 813 7.51 58.35 -12.76
N TRP A 814 7.36 59.23 -11.78
CA TRP A 814 6.56 60.44 -11.89
C TRP A 814 7.52 61.63 -11.96
N ASP A 815 7.34 62.47 -12.96
CA ASP A 815 8.12 63.69 -13.14
C ASP A 815 7.15 64.82 -13.47
N HIS A 816 7.07 65.78 -12.56
CA HIS A 816 6.27 66.98 -12.76
C HIS A 816 7.15 68.21 -12.55
N GLN A 817 7.30 68.97 -13.64
CA GLN A 817 7.95 70.27 -13.63
C GLN A 817 6.93 71.33 -14.03
N GLU A 818 6.89 72.40 -13.26
CA GLU A 818 6.05 73.54 -13.58
C GLU A 818 6.79 74.85 -13.29
N GLU A 819 6.71 75.78 -14.23
CA GLU A 819 7.34 77.09 -14.16
C GLU A 819 6.29 78.17 -14.33
N PHE A 820 6.17 79.04 -13.34
CA PHE A 820 5.28 80.19 -13.36
C PHE A 820 6.08 81.45 -13.55
N ASN A 821 5.85 82.11 -14.69
CA ASN A 821 6.44 83.39 -15.03
C ASN A 821 5.36 84.46 -14.91
N TYR A 822 5.56 85.39 -13.97
CA TYR A 822 4.71 86.55 -13.82
C TYR A 822 5.40 87.78 -14.41
N ASP A 823 4.86 88.26 -15.53
CA ASP A 823 5.30 89.48 -16.21
C ASP A 823 4.43 90.66 -15.80
N GLN A 824 4.96 91.53 -14.94
CA GLN A 824 4.28 92.77 -14.58
C GLN A 824 4.65 93.88 -15.56
N GLN A 825 3.75 94.23 -16.49
CA GLN A 825 3.88 95.46 -17.28
C GLN A 825 3.13 96.62 -16.60
N GLY A 826 3.90 97.51 -15.98
CA GLY A 826 3.45 98.78 -15.40
C GLY A 826 4.54 99.85 -15.52
N ASN A 827 4.25 101.08 -15.07
CA ASN A 827 5.09 102.28 -15.20
C ASN A 827 6.60 102.00 -14.93
N PRO A 828 7.53 102.71 -15.60
CA PRO A 828 8.94 102.29 -15.82
C PRO A 828 9.83 102.15 -14.57
N THR A 829 9.29 102.31 -13.37
CA THR A 829 9.97 102.07 -12.08
C THR A 829 9.58 100.76 -11.39
N ALA A 830 8.63 99.97 -11.93
CA ALA A 830 8.15 98.71 -11.33
C ALA A 830 7.91 97.57 -12.35
N SER A 831 8.65 97.53 -13.45
CA SER A 831 8.65 96.38 -14.37
C SER A 831 9.66 95.34 -13.92
N GLY A 832 9.21 94.12 -13.69
CA GLY A 832 10.08 93.00 -13.34
C GLY A 832 9.39 91.67 -13.66
N VAL A 833 10.18 90.70 -14.14
CA VAL A 833 9.74 89.32 -14.31
C VAL A 833 10.06 88.57 -13.02
N ARG A 834 9.08 87.89 -12.45
CA ARG A 834 9.30 86.96 -11.33
C ARG A 834 8.96 85.55 -11.79
N SER A 835 9.90 84.62 -11.63
CA SER A 835 9.71 83.22 -11.97
C SER A 835 9.76 82.34 -10.72
N VAL A 836 8.90 81.33 -10.65
CA VAL A 836 8.98 80.23 -9.68
C VAL A 836 8.87 78.92 -10.43
N SER A 837 9.87 78.06 -10.26
CA SER A 837 9.88 76.69 -10.77
C SER A 837 9.68 75.71 -9.61
N SER A 838 8.71 74.82 -9.73
CA SER A 838 8.56 73.64 -8.86
C SER A 838 8.93 72.39 -9.67
N THR A 839 9.66 71.47 -9.06
CA THR A 839 10.00 70.18 -9.67
C THR A 839 9.78 69.09 -8.62
N SER A 840 8.97 68.10 -8.96
CA SER A 840 8.70 66.92 -8.12
C SER A 840 9.02 65.68 -8.94
N ILE A 841 9.94 64.85 -8.43
CA ILE A 841 10.38 63.61 -9.09
C ILE A 841 10.30 62.48 -8.07
N ASP A 842 9.50 61.46 -8.38
CA ASP A 842 9.34 60.25 -7.57
C ASP A 842 9.69 59.01 -8.37
N TYR A 843 10.44 58.08 -7.76
CA TYR A 843 10.86 56.82 -8.37
C TYR A 843 10.29 55.62 -7.61
N HIS A 844 9.86 54.59 -8.36
CA HIS A 844 9.48 53.30 -7.80
C HIS A 844 10.10 52.15 -8.61
N LEU A 845 10.68 51.18 -7.90
CA LEU A 845 11.17 49.91 -8.44
C LEU A 845 10.30 48.76 -7.92
N SER A 846 9.87 47.87 -8.82
CA SER A 846 9.02 46.73 -8.47
C SER A 846 9.40 45.47 -9.27
N SER A 847 9.04 44.30 -8.76
CA SER A 847 9.20 43.01 -9.45
C SER A 847 8.04 42.74 -10.41
N SER A 848 8.25 41.92 -11.43
CA SER A 848 7.22 41.50 -12.39
C SER A 848 6.21 40.51 -11.83
N THR A 849 6.50 39.81 -10.72
CA THR A 849 5.61 38.75 -10.19
C THR A 849 5.55 38.78 -8.66
N TYR A 850 4.36 38.56 -8.08
CA TYR A 850 4.10 38.61 -6.64
C TYR A 850 3.45 37.32 -6.15
N PHE A 851 4.05 36.72 -5.12
CA PHE A 851 3.55 35.50 -4.48
C PHE A 851 3.16 35.77 -3.03
N LEU A 852 2.03 35.21 -2.62
CA LEU A 852 1.60 35.17 -1.22
C LEU A 852 1.63 33.72 -0.75
N GLN A 853 2.37 33.47 0.32
CA GLN A 853 2.31 32.20 1.03
C GLN A 853 1.01 32.18 1.84
N VAL A 854 0.15 31.19 1.57
CA VAL A 854 -1.08 30.97 2.34
C VAL A 854 -0.70 30.12 3.57
N ALA A 855 -0.46 30.77 4.70
CA ALA A 855 -0.47 30.09 6.00
C ALA A 855 -1.93 29.97 6.46
N ARG A 856 -2.36 28.76 6.80
CA ARG A 856 -3.73 28.49 7.24
C ARG A 856 -3.74 28.06 8.70
#